data_AF-A0A0C3S241-F1
#
_entry.id   AF-A0A0C3S241-F1
#
_cell.length_a   1.000
_cell.length_b   1.000
_cell.length_c   1.000
_cell.angle_alpha   90.00
_cell.angle_beta   90.00
_cell.angle_gamma   90.00
#
_symmetry.space_group_name_H-M   'P 1'
#
loop_
_entity.id
_entity.type
_entity.pdbx_description
1 polymer ?
#
loop_
_entity_poly.entity_id
_entity_poly.type
_entity_poly.pdbx_seq_one_letter_code
_entity_poly.pdbx_strand_id
1 'polypeptide(L)'
;MSGQNTVQLNSGQFNSRLRSILESWNNAGKNDDFSSIADANALLLLAGDPAGEDEPTRKGTAFQTWLLGYEFPSTLLLFEKNRLVILCSASKARILAQIRNSSNPVPIEIYAQAKAKDPPTTAVPQFLEAYTAHQRVGSLTKESHSGKLVDEWNKLLSEAETKPELVDMTPAVAAFMAAKDEDELKAIKTAANMTSTLLAHHVAVKLETILDREAKISHEAFAGQIEARLGYGEGNDAKGPDMRVWSKGRGLNDVDWSLAEFCYSPIIQSQSTSTGYDLRFSAESTSDNMAHKGVLLVSLGLRYKGYCANLGRSFIVDPSKEQEAIYALLVSLQADLLPLMKDGATARDAYQHALAFIKDKKPELEKNFVKTIGHGMGLEFRDSAYLLSAKNARKLKSGMVFNLALGFQDLEEGGKKYALHLVDTVQVTADKAICLTHGVKSVKDTMFFLNPEVQADSKPVKKAPMTKLAANGNPSPTKNKTAGGKVLRNKTRSAAQEELVQSTVAKIAEHQRELHQRLQSEGLARFSEGGGGLAGKEGKTWKRFQSYKGEAGLPREVETVRIFVDRKAQTIIFPIHGFAVPFHINTIKNVSKSDEGDFTYLRVNFQTPGQLAGKKEDTPFEDPDATFIRSVTYRSSDQHRFDSISKQITDLKKEVNKREQQKKEMADVIEQDVLIEIKGRRPVKLPEVFVRPALDGKRLPGEVEIHQNGIRYQSPMGSQKIDVLFSNVKHLFFQPCDHELLVIIHVSLKSPIMIGKKKAHDVQFFREASDVQFDETGNRKRKYRYGDEDEIELEQQERKRRQMLNREFKAFAEKIAEAATASSGDTLEVDIPFRELSFEGVPIRQNVRLQPTTECLVHLSDPPFLVVTLSEIEIASLERVQFGLKQFDMVLIFKDFTKSPLHINSIPSVQLDDVKNWLDSVDIPLAEGPVNLNWNPIMKTINDDPYEFFQQGGWTFLGGTAGDDSEPEDESETESEFEAEQEELSSEESEVEESDYDGSDASDDEGSDSGFDDESEGEDWDELERKAAKSDSKRTEVARGHESDDSDRPKKKAPAKASGKTNGKAKGKGKA
;
A
#
# COMPACT_ATOMS: atom_id res chain seq x y z
N MET A 1 39.98 -2.67 -8.42
CA MET A 1 39.44 -3.83 -7.70
C MET A 1 38.03 -3.47 -7.26
N SER A 2 37.05 -4.17 -7.82
CA SER A 2 35.60 -3.93 -7.73
C SER A 2 34.92 -5.26 -7.36
N GLY A 3 33.98 -5.25 -6.42
CA GLY A 3 32.95 -6.30 -6.24
C GLY A 3 31.72 -5.57 -5.70
N GLN A 4 30.53 -5.55 -6.32
CA GLN A 4 29.59 -6.62 -6.69
C GLN A 4 29.25 -7.52 -5.49
N ASN A 5 28.10 -7.25 -4.84
CA ASN A 5 27.45 -8.22 -3.96
C ASN A 5 26.84 -9.32 -4.85
N THR A 6 27.57 -10.42 -5.00
CA THR A 6 27.18 -11.60 -5.76
C THR A 6 26.67 -12.68 -4.81
N VAL A 7 25.49 -13.26 -5.09
CA VAL A 7 25.01 -14.49 -4.42
C VAL A 7 26.15 -15.50 -4.33
N GLN A 8 26.57 -15.87 -3.12
CA GLN A 8 27.74 -16.70 -2.90
C GLN A 8 27.31 -18.11 -2.47
N LEU A 9 27.65 -19.11 -3.28
CA LEU A 9 27.34 -20.51 -2.98
C LEU A 9 28.42 -21.15 -2.11
N ASN A 10 28.02 -21.89 -1.07
CA ASN A 10 28.95 -22.70 -0.29
C ASN A 10 29.35 -23.98 -1.06
N SER A 11 30.34 -23.83 -1.94
CA SER A 11 30.82 -24.91 -2.81
C SER A 11 31.37 -26.11 -2.01
N GLY A 12 31.94 -25.88 -0.82
CA GLY A 12 32.43 -26.94 0.05
C GLY A 12 31.30 -27.82 0.59
N GLN A 13 30.24 -27.18 1.09
CA GLN A 13 29.05 -27.87 1.60
C GLN A 13 28.29 -28.58 0.47
N PHE A 14 28.11 -27.91 -0.68
CA PHE A 14 27.54 -28.52 -1.87
C PHE A 14 28.28 -29.81 -2.27
N ASN A 15 29.62 -29.78 -2.33
CA ASN A 15 30.42 -30.95 -2.68
C ASN A 15 30.34 -32.08 -1.65
N SER A 16 30.28 -31.73 -0.36
CA SER A 16 30.08 -32.72 0.71
C SER A 16 28.72 -33.41 0.55
N ARG A 17 27.64 -32.63 0.33
CA ARG A 17 26.28 -33.12 0.14
C ARG A 17 26.13 -33.95 -1.14
N LEU A 18 26.70 -33.50 -2.26
CA LEU A 18 26.72 -34.24 -3.52
C LEU A 18 27.47 -35.57 -3.39
N ARG A 19 28.61 -35.59 -2.68
CA ARG A 19 29.35 -36.84 -2.39
C ARG A 19 28.48 -37.80 -1.56
N SER A 20 27.80 -37.29 -0.53
CA SER A 20 26.89 -38.10 0.30
C SER A 20 25.75 -38.72 -0.51
N ILE A 21 25.15 -37.95 -1.44
CA ILE A 21 24.13 -38.46 -2.37
C ILE A 21 24.69 -39.61 -3.22
N LEU A 22 25.85 -39.41 -3.84
CA LEU A 22 26.46 -40.40 -4.73
C LEU A 22 26.88 -41.68 -3.98
N GLU A 23 27.50 -41.55 -2.81
CA GLU A 23 27.89 -42.69 -1.97
C GLU A 23 26.68 -43.46 -1.46
N SER A 24 25.64 -42.77 -1.01
CA SER A 24 24.40 -43.38 -0.54
C SER A 24 23.65 -44.07 -1.69
N TRP A 25 23.60 -43.44 -2.86
CA TRP A 25 22.98 -44.01 -4.05
C TRP A 25 23.77 -45.20 -4.60
N ASN A 26 25.11 -45.21 -4.52
CA ASN A 26 25.94 -46.37 -4.90
C ASN A 26 25.77 -47.55 -3.93
N ASN A 27 25.40 -47.29 -2.68
CA ASN A 27 25.14 -48.29 -1.65
C ASN A 27 23.65 -48.56 -1.42
N ALA A 28 22.76 -48.05 -2.29
CA ALA A 28 21.32 -48.10 -2.09
C ALA A 28 20.76 -49.52 -1.93
N GLY A 29 21.29 -50.49 -2.67
CA GLY A 29 20.88 -51.90 -2.56
C GLY A 29 21.24 -52.58 -1.22
N LYS A 30 22.05 -51.95 -0.37
CA LYS A 30 22.46 -52.48 0.95
C LYS A 30 21.85 -51.71 2.11
N ASN A 31 21.08 -50.66 1.84
CA ASN A 31 20.52 -49.78 2.85
C ASN A 31 19.04 -49.49 2.56
N ASP A 32 18.18 -50.00 3.43
CA ASP A 32 16.72 -49.88 3.32
C ASP A 32 16.26 -48.43 3.11
N ASP A 33 16.97 -47.45 3.69
CA ASP A 33 16.63 -46.02 3.58
C ASP A 33 16.68 -45.50 2.13
N PHE A 34 17.55 -46.08 1.29
CA PHE A 34 17.83 -45.68 -0.08
C PHE A 34 17.37 -46.71 -1.12
N SER A 35 16.76 -47.81 -0.68
CA SER A 35 16.27 -48.90 -1.55
C SER A 35 15.42 -48.42 -2.72
N SER A 36 14.66 -47.32 -2.54
CA SER A 36 13.78 -46.77 -3.58
C SER A 36 14.52 -46.23 -4.82
N ILE A 37 15.83 -46.00 -4.73
CA ILE A 37 16.65 -45.53 -5.86
C ILE A 37 17.72 -46.53 -6.28
N ALA A 38 17.68 -47.76 -5.75
CA ALA A 38 18.70 -48.78 -6.00
C ALA A 38 18.84 -49.13 -7.49
N ASP A 39 17.72 -49.20 -8.20
CA ASP A 39 17.66 -49.56 -9.62
C ASP A 39 17.61 -48.34 -10.56
N ALA A 40 17.70 -47.12 -10.03
CA ALA A 40 17.68 -45.90 -10.84
C ALA A 40 19.07 -45.65 -11.49
N ASN A 41 19.08 -45.27 -12.76
CA ASN A 41 20.29 -44.92 -13.52
C ASN A 41 20.63 -43.42 -13.42
N ALA A 42 19.60 -42.57 -13.27
CA ALA A 42 19.71 -41.14 -13.00
C ALA A 42 18.69 -40.71 -11.95
N LEU A 43 18.89 -39.55 -11.32
CA LEU A 43 17.90 -38.90 -10.45
C LEU A 43 17.57 -37.53 -11.03
N LEU A 44 16.28 -37.22 -11.18
CA LEU A 44 15.77 -35.98 -11.72
C LEU A 44 15.04 -35.20 -10.63
N LEU A 45 15.52 -33.98 -10.36
CA LEU A 45 14.84 -33.00 -9.55
C LEU A 45 14.30 -31.90 -10.45
N LEU A 46 12.98 -31.75 -10.48
CA LEU A 46 12.31 -30.67 -11.18
C LEU A 46 12.02 -29.54 -10.20
N ALA A 47 12.30 -28.29 -10.58
CA ALA A 47 11.82 -27.11 -9.88
C ALA A 47 11.14 -26.18 -10.88
N GLY A 48 9.84 -25.94 -10.67
CA GLY A 48 9.02 -25.03 -11.44
C GLY A 48 9.00 -23.62 -10.87
N ASP A 49 7.90 -22.92 -11.06
CA ASP A 49 7.64 -21.64 -10.40
C ASP A 49 7.56 -21.82 -8.87
N PRO A 50 7.93 -20.79 -8.09
CA PRO A 50 7.90 -20.87 -6.63
C PRO A 50 6.46 -21.12 -6.14
N ALA A 51 6.33 -21.86 -5.05
CA ALA A 51 5.04 -22.05 -4.39
C ALA A 51 4.55 -20.72 -3.78
N GLY A 52 3.24 -20.56 -3.57
CA GLY A 52 2.70 -19.41 -2.84
C GLY A 52 3.25 -19.37 -1.41
N GLU A 53 3.31 -18.18 -0.81
CA GLU A 53 3.90 -17.98 0.53
C GLU A 53 3.20 -18.81 1.64
N ASP A 54 1.92 -19.12 1.46
CA ASP A 54 1.12 -19.94 2.38
C ASP A 54 1.27 -21.46 2.18
N GLU A 55 1.93 -21.91 1.11
CA GLU A 55 2.13 -23.34 0.85
C GLU A 55 3.32 -23.91 1.65
N PRO A 56 3.16 -25.08 2.30
CA PRO A 56 4.27 -25.78 2.93
C PRO A 56 5.40 -26.05 1.93
N THR A 57 6.65 -25.84 2.37
CA THR A 57 7.84 -26.12 1.58
C THR A 57 7.81 -27.55 1.03
N ARG A 58 7.76 -27.68 -0.30
CA ARG A 58 7.76 -28.97 -1.00
C ARG A 58 9.08 -29.71 -0.78
N LYS A 59 9.07 -31.04 -0.87
CA LYS A 59 10.28 -31.84 -0.64
C LYS A 59 11.34 -31.56 -1.71
N GLY A 60 10.93 -31.31 -2.96
CA GLY A 60 11.83 -30.88 -4.04
C GLY A 60 12.55 -29.57 -3.72
N THR A 61 11.81 -28.54 -3.31
CA THR A 61 12.37 -27.25 -2.86
C THR A 61 13.28 -27.43 -1.65
N ALA A 62 12.86 -28.19 -0.64
CA ALA A 62 13.70 -28.46 0.54
C ALA A 62 15.01 -29.16 0.16
N PHE A 63 14.97 -30.13 -0.76
CA PHE A 63 16.16 -30.82 -1.25
C PHE A 63 17.09 -29.90 -2.07
N GLN A 64 16.52 -29.03 -2.90
CA GLN A 64 17.28 -28.04 -3.66
C GLN A 64 17.97 -27.03 -2.73
N THR A 65 17.25 -26.50 -1.74
CA THR A 65 17.78 -25.58 -0.73
C THR A 65 18.83 -26.26 0.16
N TRP A 66 18.61 -27.52 0.54
CA TRP A 66 19.62 -28.31 1.23
C TRP A 66 20.87 -28.47 0.36
N LEU A 67 20.75 -28.74 -0.93
CA LEU A 67 21.93 -28.95 -1.76
C LEU A 67 22.70 -27.64 -2.05
N LEU A 68 22.00 -26.56 -2.41
CA LEU A 68 22.59 -25.34 -2.95
C LEU A 68 22.64 -24.16 -1.96
N GLY A 69 21.91 -24.24 -0.84
CA GLY A 69 21.76 -23.16 0.14
C GLY A 69 20.69 -22.13 -0.20
N TYR A 70 20.10 -22.20 -1.41
CA TYR A 70 19.05 -21.32 -1.89
C TYR A 70 18.06 -22.11 -2.75
N GLU A 71 16.82 -21.62 -2.83
CA GLU A 71 15.86 -22.09 -3.83
C GLU A 71 16.21 -21.49 -5.19
N PHE A 72 16.22 -22.33 -6.22
CA PHE A 72 16.40 -21.94 -7.61
C PHE A 72 15.15 -22.34 -8.39
N PRO A 73 14.13 -21.46 -8.47
CA PRO A 73 12.94 -21.73 -9.28
C PRO A 73 13.31 -22.00 -10.74
N SER A 74 12.42 -22.62 -11.51
CA SER A 74 12.60 -22.89 -12.95
C SER A 74 14.00 -23.45 -13.26
N THR A 75 14.44 -24.47 -12.52
CA THR A 75 15.78 -25.07 -12.62
C THR A 75 15.67 -26.58 -12.47
N LEU A 76 16.12 -27.34 -13.46
CA LEU A 76 16.08 -28.81 -13.45
C LEU A 76 17.49 -29.35 -13.16
N LEU A 77 17.59 -30.34 -12.27
CA LEU A 77 18.85 -31.02 -11.94
C LEU A 77 18.72 -32.50 -12.28
N LEU A 78 19.63 -33.01 -13.12
CA LEU A 78 19.76 -34.42 -13.44
C LEU A 78 21.09 -34.94 -12.88
N PHE A 79 21.00 -35.75 -11.83
CA PHE A 79 22.13 -36.42 -11.21
C PHE A 79 22.39 -37.74 -11.93
N GLU A 80 23.59 -37.88 -12.47
CA GLU A 80 24.10 -39.13 -13.01
C GLU A 80 25.27 -39.62 -12.13
N LYS A 81 25.65 -40.89 -12.29
CA LYS A 81 26.75 -41.47 -11.51
C LYS A 81 28.11 -40.81 -11.80
N ASN A 82 28.25 -40.24 -13.00
CA ASN A 82 29.50 -39.69 -13.53
C ASN A 82 29.46 -38.18 -13.79
N ARG A 83 28.30 -37.50 -13.73
CA ARG A 83 28.17 -36.04 -13.88
C ARG A 83 26.85 -35.53 -13.28
N LEU A 84 26.77 -34.23 -13.08
CA LEU A 84 25.54 -33.50 -12.73
C LEU A 84 25.21 -32.52 -13.86
N VAL A 85 24.01 -32.64 -14.42
CA VAL A 85 23.52 -31.75 -15.48
C VAL A 85 22.47 -30.81 -14.90
N ILE A 86 22.60 -29.51 -15.14
CA ILE A 86 21.69 -28.48 -14.64
C ILE A 86 21.14 -27.66 -15.81
N LEU A 87 19.81 -27.56 -15.92
CA LEU A 87 19.13 -26.70 -16.89
C LEU A 87 18.51 -25.51 -16.16
N CYS A 88 18.88 -24.29 -16.55
CA CYS A 88 18.35 -23.06 -15.93
C CYS A 88 18.46 -21.86 -16.88
N SER A 89 18.00 -20.68 -16.43
CA SER A 89 18.19 -19.43 -17.18
C SER A 89 19.65 -18.97 -17.21
N ALA A 90 20.00 -18.12 -18.19
CA ALA A 90 21.34 -17.53 -18.31
C ALA A 90 21.78 -16.67 -17.10
N SER A 91 20.87 -16.16 -16.27
CA SER A 91 21.21 -15.47 -15.02
C SER A 91 21.61 -16.46 -13.93
N LYS A 92 20.81 -17.52 -13.72
CA LYS A 92 21.07 -18.57 -12.73
C LYS A 92 22.32 -19.37 -13.07
N ALA A 93 22.58 -19.61 -14.36
CA ALA A 93 23.78 -20.27 -14.84
C ALA A 93 25.08 -19.54 -14.42
N ARG A 94 25.06 -18.19 -14.38
CA ARG A 94 26.20 -17.39 -13.92
C ARG A 94 26.47 -17.56 -12.42
N ILE A 95 25.42 -17.73 -11.61
CA ILE A 95 25.54 -17.99 -10.17
C ILE A 95 26.05 -19.41 -9.94
N LEU A 96 25.42 -20.39 -10.59
CA LEU A 96 25.78 -21.82 -10.50
C LEU A 96 27.15 -22.15 -11.11
N ALA A 97 27.74 -21.26 -11.92
CA ALA A 97 29.12 -21.41 -12.38
C ALA A 97 30.13 -21.47 -11.23
N GLN A 98 29.80 -20.94 -10.03
CA GLN A 98 30.65 -21.01 -8.84
C GLN A 98 30.94 -22.45 -8.41
N ILE A 99 29.93 -23.33 -8.43
CA ILE A 99 30.10 -24.75 -8.05
C ILE A 99 30.85 -25.52 -9.14
N ARG A 100 30.78 -25.11 -10.41
CA ARG A 100 31.49 -25.75 -11.52
C ARG A 100 33.02 -25.73 -11.38
N ASN A 101 33.56 -24.66 -10.78
CA ASN A 101 35.01 -24.42 -10.66
C ASN A 101 35.62 -24.99 -9.36
N SER A 102 34.86 -25.74 -8.57
CA SER A 102 35.31 -26.34 -7.33
C SER A 102 35.73 -27.81 -7.50
N SER A 103 36.39 -28.41 -6.51
CA SER A 103 36.83 -29.81 -6.54
C SER A 103 35.63 -30.78 -6.41
N ASN A 104 34.81 -30.83 -7.45
CA ASN A 104 33.55 -31.56 -7.47
C ASN A 104 33.80 -33.09 -7.48
N PRO A 105 32.95 -33.88 -6.80
CA PRO A 105 33.02 -35.34 -6.89
C PRO A 105 32.72 -35.86 -8.31
N VAL A 106 31.93 -35.12 -9.09
CA VAL A 106 31.64 -35.39 -10.51
C VAL A 106 31.62 -34.08 -11.31
N PRO A 107 31.95 -34.10 -12.61
CA PRO A 107 31.77 -32.97 -13.52
C PRO A 107 30.36 -32.36 -13.46
N ILE A 108 30.28 -31.02 -13.53
CA ILE A 108 29.00 -30.28 -13.56
C ILE A 108 28.85 -29.60 -14.93
N GLU A 109 27.77 -29.94 -15.62
CA GLU A 109 27.36 -29.34 -16.88
C GLU A 109 26.15 -28.43 -16.65
N ILE A 110 26.20 -27.21 -17.17
CA ILE A 110 25.13 -26.22 -17.01
C ILE A 110 24.65 -25.81 -18.39
N TYR A 111 23.41 -26.13 -18.72
CA TYR A 111 22.73 -25.69 -19.92
C TYR A 111 21.92 -24.43 -19.61
N ALA A 112 22.34 -23.32 -20.21
CA ALA A 112 21.73 -22.01 -20.01
C ALA A 112 20.71 -21.73 -21.12
N GLN A 113 19.45 -21.53 -20.73
CA GLN A 113 18.42 -21.02 -21.65
C GLN A 113 18.67 -19.55 -21.99
N ALA A 114 18.50 -19.21 -23.26
CA ALA A 114 18.54 -17.84 -23.74
C ALA A 114 17.36 -17.01 -23.21
N LYS A 115 17.49 -15.67 -23.25
CA LYS A 115 16.41 -14.77 -22.84
C LYS A 115 15.30 -14.78 -23.89
N ALA A 116 14.08 -14.39 -23.52
CA ALA A 116 12.92 -14.39 -24.42
C ALA A 116 13.08 -13.56 -25.72
N LYS A 117 14.06 -12.62 -25.77
CA LYS A 117 14.37 -11.80 -26.95
C LYS A 117 15.43 -12.40 -27.86
N ASP A 118 16.08 -13.46 -27.42
CA ASP A 118 17.17 -14.14 -28.11
C ASP A 118 16.62 -15.41 -28.81
N PRO A 119 17.28 -15.92 -29.87
CA PRO A 119 16.86 -17.16 -30.53
C PRO A 119 16.78 -18.35 -29.55
N PRO A 120 15.84 -19.30 -29.76
CA PRO A 120 15.73 -20.49 -28.92
C PRO A 120 17.05 -21.26 -28.84
N THR A 121 17.54 -21.51 -27.63
CA THR A 121 18.74 -22.31 -27.39
C THR A 121 18.47 -23.81 -27.47
N THR A 122 19.47 -24.59 -27.87
CA THR A 122 19.43 -26.07 -27.83
C THR A 122 19.50 -26.67 -26.42
N ALA A 123 19.41 -25.84 -25.37
CA ALA A 123 19.58 -26.23 -23.97
C ALA A 123 18.54 -27.25 -23.48
N VAL A 124 17.24 -27.05 -23.78
CA VAL A 124 16.18 -27.98 -23.36
C VAL A 124 16.23 -29.29 -24.16
N PRO A 125 16.40 -29.27 -25.50
CA PRO A 125 16.63 -30.50 -26.26
C PRO A 125 17.84 -31.30 -25.79
N GLN A 126 18.96 -30.66 -25.47
CA GLN A 126 20.16 -31.35 -24.94
C GLN A 126 19.93 -31.95 -23.55
N PHE A 127 19.19 -31.25 -22.68
CA PHE A 127 18.82 -31.80 -21.38
C PHE A 127 17.86 -33.00 -21.52
N LEU A 128 16.92 -32.93 -22.47
CA LEU A 128 16.03 -34.05 -22.78
C LEU A 128 16.79 -35.26 -23.31
N GLU A 129 17.75 -35.06 -24.22
CA GLU A 129 18.62 -36.13 -24.73
C GLU A 129 19.41 -36.81 -23.60
N ALA A 130 19.97 -36.03 -22.67
CA ALA A 130 20.66 -36.57 -21.50
C ALA A 130 19.69 -37.38 -20.60
N TYR A 131 18.45 -36.93 -20.45
CA TYR A 131 17.43 -37.63 -19.66
C TYR A 131 16.94 -38.92 -20.33
N THR A 132 16.65 -38.91 -21.64
CA THR A 132 16.12 -40.06 -22.38
C THR A 132 17.16 -41.15 -22.64
N ALA A 133 18.45 -40.86 -22.44
CA ALA A 133 19.53 -41.84 -22.49
C ALA A 133 19.46 -42.91 -21.37
N HIS A 134 18.64 -42.69 -20.33
CA HIS A 134 18.51 -43.59 -19.18
C HIS A 134 17.27 -44.49 -19.27
N GLN A 135 17.36 -45.69 -18.69
CA GLN A 135 16.23 -46.63 -18.67
C GLN A 135 15.29 -46.38 -17.48
N ARG A 136 15.85 -46.13 -16.29
CA ARG A 136 15.11 -45.83 -15.06
C ARG A 136 15.61 -44.53 -14.45
N VAL A 137 14.71 -43.61 -14.12
CA VAL A 137 15.05 -42.33 -13.50
C VAL A 137 14.27 -42.13 -12.20
N GLY A 138 14.97 -41.86 -11.11
CA GLY A 138 14.36 -41.48 -9.84
C GLY A 138 13.82 -40.06 -9.90
N SER A 139 12.55 -39.84 -9.54
CA SER A 139 11.93 -38.51 -9.50
C SER A 139 10.94 -38.39 -8.34
N LEU A 140 10.55 -37.17 -7.99
CA LEU A 140 9.51 -36.92 -6.99
C LEU A 140 8.14 -37.04 -7.65
N THR A 141 7.65 -38.28 -7.78
CA THR A 141 6.47 -38.61 -8.62
C THR A 141 5.14 -38.06 -8.12
N LYS A 142 5.10 -37.57 -6.87
CA LYS A 142 3.90 -36.99 -6.25
C LYS A 142 3.87 -35.46 -6.32
N GLU A 143 4.95 -34.82 -6.73
CA GLU A 143 5.02 -33.37 -6.87
C GLU A 143 4.66 -32.95 -8.29
N SER A 144 3.80 -31.95 -8.42
CA SER A 144 3.50 -31.28 -9.69
C SER A 144 4.15 -29.90 -9.71
N HIS A 145 4.63 -29.49 -10.87
CA HIS A 145 5.27 -28.20 -11.07
C HIS A 145 4.60 -27.44 -12.21
N SER A 146 4.56 -26.12 -12.10
CA SER A 146 4.07 -25.19 -13.12
C SER A 146 5.20 -24.31 -13.63
N GLY A 147 4.96 -23.61 -14.74
CA GLY A 147 5.84 -22.57 -15.26
C GLY A 147 6.38 -22.87 -16.64
N LYS A 148 6.80 -21.82 -17.36
CA LYS A 148 7.14 -21.88 -18.80
C LYS A 148 8.17 -22.97 -19.14
N LEU A 149 9.22 -23.11 -18.32
CA LEU A 149 10.26 -24.14 -18.52
C LEU A 149 9.68 -25.55 -18.33
N VAL A 150 8.79 -25.73 -17.36
CA VAL A 150 8.15 -27.01 -17.08
C VAL A 150 7.15 -27.36 -18.18
N ASP A 151 6.42 -26.39 -18.72
CA ASP A 151 5.51 -26.58 -19.85
C ASP A 151 6.27 -26.97 -21.12
N GLU A 152 7.38 -26.30 -21.41
CA GLU A 152 8.27 -26.63 -22.53
C GLU A 152 8.88 -28.04 -22.36
N TRP A 153 9.35 -28.35 -21.14
CA TRP A 153 9.83 -29.69 -20.78
C TRP A 153 8.76 -30.76 -20.99
N ASN A 154 7.55 -30.55 -20.49
CA ASN A 154 6.44 -31.49 -20.61
C ASN A 154 6.02 -31.68 -22.07
N LYS A 155 6.01 -30.60 -22.87
CA LYS A 155 5.72 -30.67 -24.31
C LYS A 155 6.75 -31.53 -25.03
N LEU A 156 8.04 -31.23 -24.88
CA LEU A 156 9.10 -32.00 -25.54
C LEU A 156 9.16 -33.45 -25.06
N LEU A 157 8.93 -33.68 -23.76
CA LEU A 157 8.82 -35.02 -23.19
C LEU A 157 7.60 -35.77 -23.73
N SER A 158 6.50 -35.08 -24.08
CA SER A 158 5.33 -35.69 -24.70
C SER A 158 5.63 -36.21 -26.11
N GLU A 159 6.45 -35.47 -26.86
CA GLU A 159 6.87 -35.73 -28.26
C GLU A 159 8.03 -36.75 -28.36
N ALA A 160 8.73 -37.05 -27.27
CA ALA A 160 9.86 -37.99 -27.24
C ALA A 160 9.43 -39.45 -27.53
N GLU A 161 10.15 -40.12 -28.44
CA GLU A 161 9.91 -41.51 -28.85
C GLU A 161 10.08 -42.52 -27.70
N THR A 162 11.07 -42.28 -26.82
CA THR A 162 11.41 -43.15 -25.69
C THR A 162 11.44 -42.37 -24.39
N LYS A 163 10.79 -42.90 -23.34
CA LYS A 163 10.71 -42.27 -22.01
C LYS A 163 11.24 -43.23 -20.95
N PRO A 164 12.12 -42.79 -20.04
CA PRO A 164 12.57 -43.61 -18.92
C PRO A 164 11.41 -44.01 -18.00
N GLU A 165 11.52 -45.16 -17.36
CA GLU A 165 10.62 -45.56 -16.27
C GLU A 165 10.91 -44.71 -15.02
N LEU A 166 9.88 -44.05 -14.49
CA LEU A 166 10.01 -43.22 -13.30
C LEU A 166 9.89 -44.05 -12.02
N VAL A 167 10.85 -43.87 -11.11
CA VAL A 167 10.84 -44.47 -9.77
C VAL A 167 10.74 -43.36 -8.72
N ASP A 168 9.96 -43.58 -7.66
CA ASP A 168 9.82 -42.58 -6.60
C ASP A 168 11.10 -42.48 -5.74
N MET A 169 11.77 -41.31 -5.80
CA MET A 169 12.94 -41.04 -4.96
C MET A 169 12.62 -40.35 -3.63
N THR A 170 11.35 -40.06 -3.35
CA THR A 170 10.89 -39.40 -2.11
C THR A 170 11.50 -39.99 -0.82
N PRO A 171 11.54 -41.33 -0.62
CA PRO A 171 12.10 -41.92 0.60
C PRO A 171 13.62 -41.73 0.73
N ALA A 172 14.34 -41.75 -0.39
CA ALA A 172 15.79 -41.55 -0.44
C ALA A 172 16.16 -40.09 -0.17
N VAL A 173 15.42 -39.15 -0.77
CA VAL A 173 15.59 -37.70 -0.53
C VAL A 173 15.38 -37.35 0.94
N ALA A 174 14.35 -37.91 1.57
CA ALA A 174 14.15 -37.79 3.01
C ALA A 174 15.37 -38.27 3.81
N ALA A 175 15.94 -39.41 3.42
CA ALA A 175 17.11 -39.98 4.09
C ALA A 175 18.40 -39.17 3.89
N PHE A 176 18.58 -38.50 2.74
CA PHE A 176 19.74 -37.61 2.52
C PHE A 176 19.75 -36.42 3.49
N MET A 177 18.57 -35.84 3.75
CA MET A 177 18.42 -34.65 4.60
C MET A 177 18.15 -34.97 6.08
N ALA A 178 18.08 -36.26 6.46
CA ALA A 178 17.58 -36.65 7.77
C ALA A 178 18.53 -36.24 8.91
N ALA A 179 19.81 -36.59 8.81
CA ALA A 179 20.83 -36.22 9.77
C ALA A 179 21.36 -34.81 9.48
N LYS A 180 21.34 -33.94 10.50
CA LYS A 180 21.72 -32.54 10.38
C LYS A 180 23.21 -32.35 10.67
N ASP A 181 23.88 -31.59 9.83
CA ASP A 181 25.25 -31.12 10.06
C ASP A 181 25.30 -30.03 11.15
N GLU A 182 26.51 -29.57 11.51
CA GLU A 182 26.69 -28.60 12.60
C GLU A 182 26.04 -27.24 12.31
N ASP A 183 26.07 -26.78 11.05
CA ASP A 183 25.48 -25.50 10.65
C ASP A 183 23.95 -25.60 10.63
N GLU A 184 23.41 -26.72 10.13
CA GLU A 184 21.99 -27.04 10.18
C GLU A 184 21.49 -27.08 11.63
N LEU A 185 22.22 -27.77 12.51
CA LEU A 185 21.88 -27.84 13.94
C LEU A 185 21.96 -26.48 14.62
N LYS A 186 22.91 -25.62 14.23
CA LYS A 186 22.99 -24.24 14.74
C LYS A 186 21.75 -23.46 14.34
N ALA A 187 21.30 -23.57 13.09
CA ALA A 187 20.09 -22.91 12.61
C ALA A 187 18.83 -23.40 13.36
N ILE A 188 18.67 -24.72 13.52
CA ILE A 188 17.56 -25.33 14.28
C ILE A 188 17.58 -24.88 15.74
N LYS A 189 18.75 -24.82 16.39
CA LYS A 189 18.87 -24.35 17.77
C LYS A 189 18.47 -22.88 17.91
N THR A 190 18.83 -22.04 16.95
CA THR A 190 18.37 -20.65 16.90
C THR A 190 16.84 -20.58 16.76
N ALA A 191 16.26 -21.30 15.81
CA ALA A 191 14.81 -21.38 15.63
C ALA A 191 14.10 -21.86 16.92
N ALA A 192 14.58 -22.92 17.56
CA ALA A 192 14.03 -23.45 18.80
C ALA A 192 14.11 -22.45 19.96
N ASN A 193 15.22 -21.71 20.06
CA ASN A 193 15.39 -20.66 21.06
C ASN A 193 14.44 -19.48 20.81
N MET A 194 14.21 -19.11 19.54
CA MET A 194 13.22 -18.11 19.17
C MET A 194 11.81 -18.57 19.58
N THR A 195 11.40 -19.78 19.19
CA THR A 195 10.08 -20.33 19.56
C THR A 195 9.89 -20.38 21.07
N SER A 196 10.91 -20.80 21.82
CA SER A 196 10.87 -20.83 23.29
C SER A 196 10.74 -19.43 23.91
N THR A 197 11.50 -18.47 23.39
CA THR A 197 11.49 -17.07 23.86
C THR A 197 10.13 -16.43 23.62
N LEU A 198 9.56 -16.61 22.43
CA LEU A 198 8.26 -16.05 22.08
C LEU A 198 7.16 -16.60 22.99
N LEU A 199 7.13 -17.93 23.19
CA LEU A 199 6.16 -18.55 24.09
C LEU A 199 6.29 -18.02 25.52
N ALA A 200 7.49 -18.07 26.09
CA ALA A 200 7.72 -17.78 27.49
C ALA A 200 7.57 -16.29 27.85
N HIS A 201 7.97 -15.39 26.95
CA HIS A 201 8.07 -13.97 27.27
C HIS A 201 7.01 -13.09 26.62
N HIS A 202 6.22 -13.65 25.69
CA HIS A 202 5.08 -12.96 25.10
C HIS A 202 3.79 -13.75 25.24
N VAL A 203 3.71 -14.95 24.67
CA VAL A 203 2.45 -15.69 24.53
C VAL A 203 1.87 -16.05 25.90
N ALA A 204 2.64 -16.69 26.77
CA ALA A 204 2.17 -17.11 28.10
C ALA A 204 1.76 -15.90 28.97
N VAL A 205 2.57 -14.83 28.97
CA VAL A 205 2.30 -13.60 29.73
C VAL A 205 1.05 -12.87 29.23
N LYS A 206 0.88 -12.81 27.90
CA LYS A 206 -0.29 -12.18 27.28
C LYS A 206 -1.54 -13.02 27.49
N LEU A 207 -1.42 -14.35 27.43
CA LEU A 207 -2.50 -15.28 27.72
C LEU A 207 -2.98 -15.11 29.17
N GLU A 208 -2.07 -15.09 30.15
CA GLU A 208 -2.37 -14.79 31.55
C GLU A 208 -3.13 -13.46 31.69
N THR A 209 -2.65 -12.41 31.01
CA THR A 209 -3.33 -11.10 31.01
C THR A 209 -4.75 -11.14 30.41
N ILE A 210 -4.96 -11.94 29.36
CA ILE A 210 -6.27 -12.10 28.74
C ILE A 210 -7.22 -12.83 29.68
N LEU A 211 -6.74 -13.88 30.34
CA LEU A 211 -7.51 -14.68 31.30
C LEU A 211 -7.87 -13.85 32.54
N ASP A 212 -6.91 -13.12 33.12
CA ASP A 212 -7.12 -12.29 34.31
C ASP A 212 -8.11 -11.15 34.08
N ARG A 213 -8.12 -10.58 32.87
CA ARG A 213 -9.01 -9.45 32.51
C ARG A 213 -10.30 -9.90 31.85
N GLU A 214 -10.49 -11.21 31.66
CA GLU A 214 -11.58 -11.79 30.87
C GLU A 214 -11.75 -11.07 29.52
N ALA A 215 -10.63 -10.72 28.87
CA ALA A 215 -10.65 -9.93 27.65
C ALA A 215 -11.28 -10.72 26.51
N LYS A 216 -12.19 -10.08 25.76
CA LYS A 216 -12.80 -10.66 24.56
C LYS A 216 -11.84 -10.52 23.39
N ILE A 217 -11.29 -11.66 22.96
CA ILE A 217 -10.38 -11.78 21.81
C ILE A 217 -10.59 -13.14 21.17
N SER A 218 -10.58 -13.21 19.84
CA SER A 218 -10.66 -14.47 19.11
C SER A 218 -9.33 -15.22 19.13
N HIS A 219 -9.36 -16.54 18.87
CA HIS A 219 -8.13 -17.32 18.73
C HIS A 219 -7.27 -16.77 17.60
N GLU A 220 -7.87 -16.49 16.44
CA GLU A 220 -7.23 -15.90 15.26
C GLU A 220 -6.60 -14.52 15.55
N ALA A 221 -7.34 -13.62 16.22
CA ALA A 221 -6.79 -12.30 16.55
C ALA A 221 -5.63 -12.39 17.54
N PHE A 222 -5.65 -13.36 18.47
CA PHE A 222 -4.50 -13.60 19.33
C PHE A 222 -3.32 -14.21 18.56
N ALA A 223 -3.56 -15.09 17.59
CA ALA A 223 -2.52 -15.64 16.70
C ALA A 223 -1.83 -14.52 15.91
N GLY A 224 -2.59 -13.62 15.28
CA GLY A 224 -2.03 -12.47 14.56
C GLY A 224 -1.22 -11.51 15.45
N GLN A 225 -1.63 -11.32 16.72
CA GLN A 225 -0.83 -10.56 17.69
C GLN A 225 0.50 -11.21 18.05
N ILE A 226 0.58 -12.54 17.99
CA ILE A 226 1.82 -13.30 18.21
C ILE A 226 2.73 -13.17 16.99
N GLU A 227 2.18 -13.29 15.79
CA GLU A 227 2.93 -13.16 14.53
C GLU A 227 3.59 -11.79 14.37
N ALA A 228 2.83 -10.74 14.69
CA ALA A 228 3.31 -9.35 14.62
C ALA A 228 4.55 -9.08 15.50
N ARG A 229 4.95 -9.99 16.41
CA ARG A 229 6.19 -9.87 17.19
C ARG A 229 7.45 -10.18 16.43
N LEU A 230 7.38 -11.04 15.41
CA LEU A 230 8.52 -11.33 14.56
C LEU A 230 8.86 -10.14 13.64
N GLY A 231 7.87 -9.25 13.46
CA GLY A 231 7.89 -8.14 12.51
C GLY A 231 6.80 -8.33 11.48
N TYR A 232 6.45 -7.28 10.75
CA TYR A 232 5.45 -7.36 9.68
C TYR A 232 5.65 -6.25 8.65
N GLY A 233 5.23 -6.51 7.42
CA GLY A 233 5.40 -5.64 6.25
C GLY A 233 6.64 -5.98 5.43
N GLU A 234 6.63 -5.62 4.15
CA GLU A 234 7.73 -5.81 3.20
C GLU A 234 8.52 -4.52 2.97
N GLY A 235 9.80 -4.65 2.59
CA GLY A 235 10.63 -3.51 2.20
C GLY A 235 10.96 -2.54 3.34
N ASN A 236 11.06 -1.24 3.01
CA ASN A 236 11.43 -0.17 3.95
C ASN A 236 10.37 0.11 5.04
N ASP A 237 9.26 -0.64 4.97
CA ASP A 237 8.06 -0.50 5.77
C ASP A 237 7.91 -1.63 6.80
N ALA A 238 8.83 -2.59 6.75
CA ALA A 238 8.87 -3.69 7.69
C ALA A 238 9.09 -3.13 9.11
N LYS A 239 8.09 -3.29 9.98
CA LYS A 239 8.33 -3.16 11.42
C LYS A 239 9.19 -4.33 11.81
N GLY A 240 10.40 -4.03 12.26
CA GLY A 240 11.35 -5.04 12.73
C GLY A 240 10.80 -5.80 13.95
N PRO A 241 11.47 -6.92 14.31
CA PRO A 241 11.10 -7.75 15.45
C PRO A 241 11.00 -6.93 16.74
N ASP A 242 10.02 -7.25 17.60
CA ASP A 242 9.85 -6.57 18.89
C ASP A 242 10.96 -6.97 19.87
N MET A 243 12.07 -6.22 19.84
CA MET A 243 13.26 -6.52 20.64
C MET A 243 13.00 -6.50 22.16
N ARG A 244 11.87 -5.99 22.66
CA ARG A 244 11.49 -6.10 24.08
C ARG A 244 11.16 -7.55 24.48
N VAL A 245 10.73 -8.36 23.52
CA VAL A 245 10.51 -9.81 23.68
C VAL A 245 11.82 -10.54 23.40
N TRP A 246 12.41 -10.30 22.23
CA TRP A 246 13.51 -11.10 21.71
C TRP A 246 14.83 -10.94 22.47
N SER A 247 15.11 -9.75 23.04
CA SER A 247 16.31 -9.53 23.86
C SER A 247 16.34 -10.33 25.16
N LYS A 248 15.22 -10.93 25.58
CA LYS A 248 15.16 -11.84 26.73
C LYS A 248 15.71 -13.22 26.40
N GLY A 249 15.72 -13.61 25.12
CA GLY A 249 16.32 -14.84 24.65
C GLY A 249 17.83 -14.71 24.53
N ARG A 250 18.58 -15.67 25.09
CA ARG A 250 20.05 -15.64 25.02
C ARG A 250 20.52 -15.85 23.58
N GLY A 251 21.37 -14.96 23.07
CA GLY A 251 21.94 -15.09 21.72
C GLY A 251 20.99 -14.72 20.58
N LEU A 252 19.84 -14.09 20.86
CA LEU A 252 18.91 -13.60 19.84
C LEU A 252 19.17 -12.16 19.38
N ASN A 253 20.12 -11.45 20.01
CA ASN A 253 20.45 -10.07 19.61
C ASN A 253 21.21 -9.99 18.29
N ASP A 254 21.97 -11.04 17.94
CA ASP A 254 22.82 -11.11 16.75
C ASP A 254 22.20 -12.00 15.65
N VAL A 255 20.90 -12.28 15.75
CA VAL A 255 20.17 -13.07 14.77
C VAL A 255 19.82 -12.19 13.56
N ASP A 256 20.01 -12.75 12.37
CA ASP A 256 19.54 -12.14 11.13
C ASP A 256 18.03 -12.38 10.96
N TRP A 257 17.23 -11.41 11.37
CA TRP A 257 15.78 -11.50 11.38
C TRP A 257 15.15 -11.60 9.98
N SER A 258 15.88 -11.25 8.92
CA SER A 258 15.39 -11.44 7.53
C SER A 258 15.26 -12.92 7.15
N LEU A 259 15.94 -13.80 7.89
CA LEU A 259 15.94 -15.24 7.67
C LEU A 259 15.05 -15.98 8.67
N ALA A 260 14.22 -15.26 9.44
CA ALA A 260 13.35 -15.80 10.46
C ALA A 260 11.88 -15.66 10.07
N GLU A 261 11.14 -16.76 10.09
CA GLU A 261 9.73 -16.83 9.66
C GLU A 261 8.95 -17.79 10.55
N PHE A 262 7.62 -17.75 10.47
CA PHE A 262 6.79 -18.80 11.07
C PHE A 262 6.80 -20.07 10.20
N CYS A 263 6.68 -21.23 10.84
CA CYS A 263 6.49 -22.50 10.10
C CYS A 263 5.06 -22.64 9.58
N TYR A 264 4.11 -22.11 10.35
CA TYR A 264 2.67 -22.08 10.17
C TYR A 264 2.13 -21.02 11.16
N SER A 265 0.92 -20.49 10.91
CA SER A 265 0.31 -19.50 11.80
C SER A 265 0.10 -20.07 13.21
N PRO A 266 0.38 -19.34 14.32
CA PRO A 266 0.19 -19.84 15.67
C PRO A 266 -1.22 -20.41 15.89
N ILE A 267 -1.29 -21.65 16.37
CA ILE A 267 -2.54 -22.38 16.56
C ILE A 267 -2.96 -22.25 18.01
N ILE A 268 -4.12 -21.63 18.23
CA ILE A 268 -4.72 -21.46 19.54
C ILE A 268 -6.11 -22.11 19.51
N GLN A 269 -6.36 -23.03 20.42
CA GLN A 269 -7.65 -23.72 20.53
C GLN A 269 -8.09 -23.69 21.98
N SER A 270 -9.40 -23.59 22.21
CA SER A 270 -9.97 -23.68 23.54
C SER A 270 -11.33 -24.35 23.51
N GLN A 271 -11.99 -24.43 24.66
CA GLN A 271 -13.29 -25.09 24.77
C GLN A 271 -14.42 -24.43 23.96
N SER A 272 -14.24 -23.17 23.52
CA SER A 272 -15.15 -22.44 22.63
C SER A 272 -14.89 -22.66 21.14
N THR A 273 -13.79 -23.33 20.76
CA THR A 273 -13.43 -23.56 19.36
C THR A 273 -14.50 -24.43 18.68
N SER A 274 -15.16 -23.87 17.67
CA SER A 274 -16.29 -24.48 16.97
C SER A 274 -15.94 -25.79 16.24
N THR A 275 -14.72 -25.90 15.73
CA THR A 275 -14.18 -27.09 15.06
C THR A 275 -13.74 -28.20 16.04
N GLY A 276 -13.76 -27.92 17.35
CA GLY A 276 -13.23 -28.78 18.39
C GLY A 276 -11.71 -28.72 18.50
N TYR A 277 -11.14 -29.60 19.33
CA TYR A 277 -9.68 -29.68 19.49
C TYR A 277 -9.08 -30.57 18.40
N ASP A 278 -8.08 -30.06 17.69
CA ASP A 278 -7.32 -30.77 16.67
C ASP A 278 -5.82 -30.60 16.93
N LEU A 279 -5.11 -31.71 17.14
CA LEU A 279 -3.67 -31.70 17.44
C LEU A 279 -2.79 -31.69 16.18
N ARG A 280 -3.38 -31.64 14.98
CA ARG A 280 -2.63 -31.51 13.73
C ARG A 280 -2.09 -30.09 13.59
N PHE A 281 -0.90 -29.96 13.01
CA PHE A 281 -0.32 -28.64 12.65
C PHE A 281 -1.03 -27.98 11.46
N SER A 282 -1.93 -28.70 10.78
CA SER A 282 -2.82 -28.15 9.76
C SER A 282 -4.14 -27.60 10.35
N ALA A 283 -4.26 -27.56 11.67
CA ALA A 283 -5.39 -26.91 12.32
C ALA A 283 -5.17 -25.40 12.28
N GLU A 284 -6.27 -24.66 12.25
CA GLU A 284 -6.26 -23.19 12.20
C GLU A 284 -6.92 -22.63 13.46
N SER A 285 -6.45 -21.45 13.87
CA SER A 285 -7.08 -20.68 14.95
C SER A 285 -8.42 -20.12 14.45
N THR A 286 -9.51 -20.37 15.16
CA THR A 286 -10.84 -19.93 14.72
C THR A 286 -11.12 -18.46 15.09
N SER A 287 -12.14 -17.87 14.45
CA SER A 287 -12.64 -16.54 14.80
C SER A 287 -13.48 -16.53 16.09
N ASP A 288 -13.68 -17.70 16.72
CA ASP A 288 -14.37 -17.81 18.01
C ASP A 288 -13.62 -17.09 19.12
N ASN A 289 -14.35 -16.45 20.04
CA ASN A 289 -13.74 -15.85 21.22
C ASN A 289 -13.13 -16.93 22.12
N MET A 290 -11.92 -16.67 22.62
CA MET A 290 -11.20 -17.60 23.48
C MET A 290 -11.95 -17.83 24.80
N ALA A 291 -12.13 -19.10 25.18
CA ALA A 291 -12.72 -19.46 26.46
C ALA A 291 -11.77 -19.07 27.61
N HIS A 292 -12.30 -18.43 28.65
CA HIS A 292 -11.52 -18.08 29.85
C HIS A 292 -11.42 -19.21 30.88
N LYS A 293 -12.01 -20.38 30.61
CA LYS A 293 -11.99 -21.56 31.49
C LYS A 293 -11.74 -22.84 30.70
N GLY A 294 -11.17 -23.84 31.38
CA GLY A 294 -10.88 -25.14 30.79
C GLY A 294 -9.51 -25.19 30.11
N VAL A 295 -9.37 -26.06 29.10
CA VAL A 295 -8.09 -26.27 28.42
C VAL A 295 -7.93 -25.31 27.24
N LEU A 296 -6.72 -24.77 27.10
CA LEU A 296 -6.27 -23.96 25.99
C LEU A 296 -5.01 -24.60 25.41
N LEU A 297 -5.06 -24.97 24.13
CA LEU A 297 -3.89 -25.46 23.40
C LEU A 297 -3.26 -24.30 22.65
N VAL A 298 -1.94 -24.17 22.76
CA VAL A 298 -1.16 -23.17 22.05
C VAL A 298 0.01 -23.88 21.37
N SER A 299 0.10 -23.77 20.05
CA SER A 299 1.23 -24.30 19.26
C SER A 299 1.81 -23.20 18.38
N LEU A 300 3.13 -23.09 18.37
CA LEU A 300 3.87 -22.16 17.53
C LEU A 300 5.13 -22.84 17.00
N GLY A 301 5.46 -22.58 15.73
CA GLY A 301 6.70 -23.02 15.12
C GLY A 301 7.37 -21.86 14.40
N LEU A 302 8.68 -21.70 14.59
CA LEU A 302 9.48 -20.75 13.82
C LEU A 302 10.54 -21.50 13.02
N ARG A 303 10.91 -20.93 11.88
CA ARG A 303 12.04 -21.37 11.08
C ARG A 303 13.12 -20.30 11.03
N TYR A 304 14.38 -20.72 11.01
CA TYR A 304 15.53 -19.82 10.82
C TYR A 304 16.43 -20.39 9.74
N LYS A 305 16.76 -19.58 8.71
CA LYS A 305 17.45 -20.03 7.49
C LYS A 305 16.76 -21.24 6.84
N GLY A 306 15.43 -21.26 6.87
CA GLY A 306 14.59 -22.37 6.40
C GLY A 306 14.47 -23.57 7.35
N TYR A 307 15.24 -23.67 8.43
CA TYR A 307 15.19 -24.81 9.35
C TYR A 307 14.14 -24.62 10.45
N CYS A 308 13.19 -25.54 10.52
CA CYS A 308 12.02 -25.49 11.40
C CYS A 308 12.31 -25.94 12.83
N ALA A 309 11.64 -25.29 13.78
CA ALA A 309 11.46 -25.72 15.15
C ALA A 309 10.00 -25.54 15.57
N ASN A 310 9.53 -26.39 16.48
CA ASN A 310 8.15 -26.43 16.92
C ASN A 310 8.02 -26.58 18.43
N LEU A 311 6.98 -25.94 18.99
CA LEU A 311 6.68 -25.92 20.41
C LEU A 311 5.17 -25.85 20.63
N GLY A 312 4.65 -26.67 21.54
CA GLY A 312 3.22 -26.71 21.86
C GLY A 312 2.97 -27.01 23.32
N ARG A 313 2.01 -26.31 23.92
CA ARG A 313 1.64 -26.41 25.33
C ARG A 313 0.13 -26.43 25.52
N SER A 314 -0.29 -27.13 26.56
CA SER A 314 -1.64 -27.02 27.11
C SER A 314 -1.59 -26.14 28.34
N PHE A 315 -2.36 -25.06 28.33
CA PHE A 315 -2.66 -24.23 29.49
C PHE A 315 -4.04 -24.62 30.00
N ILE A 316 -4.22 -24.75 31.32
CA ILE A 316 -5.50 -25.17 31.90
C ILE A 316 -5.90 -24.17 32.96
N VAL A 317 -7.11 -23.62 32.82
CA VAL A 317 -7.70 -22.68 33.77
C VAL A 317 -8.75 -23.39 34.61
N ASP A 318 -8.60 -23.30 35.93
CA ASP A 318 -9.34 -24.06 36.93
C ASP A 318 -9.26 -25.58 36.65
N PRO A 319 -8.06 -26.19 36.62
CA PRO A 319 -7.89 -27.60 36.24
C PRO A 319 -8.62 -28.55 37.21
N SER A 320 -9.25 -29.58 36.66
CA SER A 320 -9.68 -30.73 37.47
C SER A 320 -8.48 -31.56 37.92
N LYS A 321 -8.64 -32.33 39.00
CA LYS A 321 -7.59 -33.28 39.45
C LYS A 321 -7.23 -34.30 38.37
N GLU A 322 -8.19 -34.64 37.52
CA GLU A 322 -7.97 -35.55 36.41
C GLU A 322 -7.15 -34.89 35.30
N GLN A 323 -7.50 -33.66 34.90
CA GLN A 323 -6.73 -32.88 33.92
C GLN A 323 -5.27 -32.66 34.37
N GLU A 324 -5.06 -32.33 35.64
CA GLU A 324 -3.72 -32.17 36.23
C GLU A 324 -2.92 -33.48 36.16
N ALA A 325 -3.55 -34.61 36.52
CA ALA A 325 -2.91 -35.92 36.46
C ALA A 325 -2.57 -36.37 35.04
N ILE A 326 -3.44 -36.10 34.06
CA ILE A 326 -3.19 -36.44 32.64
C ILE A 326 -2.07 -35.58 32.06
N TYR A 327 -2.03 -34.28 32.38
CA TYR A 327 -0.94 -33.41 31.95
C TYR A 327 0.40 -33.82 32.57
N ALA A 328 0.43 -34.14 33.87
CA ALA A 328 1.63 -34.66 34.53
C ALA A 328 2.11 -35.99 33.94
N LEU A 329 1.18 -36.85 33.47
CA LEU A 329 1.49 -38.07 32.75
C LEU A 329 2.21 -37.79 31.42
N LEU A 330 1.76 -36.79 30.65
CA LEU A 330 2.42 -36.39 29.39
C LEU A 330 3.86 -35.89 29.63
N VAL A 331 4.06 -35.06 30.66
CA VAL A 331 5.40 -34.57 31.04
C VAL A 331 6.32 -35.71 31.46
N SER A 332 5.79 -36.67 32.22
CA SER A 332 6.53 -37.86 32.66
C SER A 332 6.89 -38.77 31.48
N LEU A 333 5.94 -38.98 30.57
CA LEU A 333 6.15 -39.76 29.34
C LEU A 333 7.25 -39.15 28.45
N GLN A 334 7.26 -37.82 28.29
CA GLN A 334 8.33 -37.15 27.54
C GLN A 334 9.69 -37.43 28.17
N ALA A 335 9.81 -37.26 29.49
CA ALA A 335 11.06 -37.49 30.21
C ALA A 335 11.56 -38.94 30.09
N ASP A 336 10.65 -39.90 30.03
CA ASP A 336 10.95 -41.33 29.87
C ASP A 336 11.31 -41.72 28.43
N LEU A 337 10.77 -41.02 27.43
CA LEU A 337 11.07 -41.25 26.01
C LEU A 337 12.46 -40.72 25.59
N LEU A 338 12.90 -39.58 26.14
CA LEU A 338 14.15 -38.94 25.70
C LEU A 338 15.39 -39.87 25.79
N PRO A 339 15.62 -40.65 26.87
CA PRO A 339 16.74 -41.59 26.92
C PRO A 339 16.67 -42.76 25.93
N LEU A 340 15.47 -43.10 25.44
CA LEU A 340 15.25 -44.20 24.50
C LEU A 340 15.45 -43.77 23.04
N MET A 341 15.17 -42.51 22.74
CA MET A 341 15.39 -41.91 21.43
C MET A 341 16.87 -41.62 21.20
N LYS A 342 17.64 -42.65 20.90
CA LYS A 342 19.10 -42.60 20.66
C LYS A 342 19.48 -43.23 19.33
N ASP A 343 20.74 -43.09 18.95
CA ASP A 343 21.28 -43.71 17.73
C ASP A 343 20.99 -45.23 17.68
N GLY A 344 20.45 -45.68 16.55
CA GLY A 344 20.09 -47.08 16.30
C GLY A 344 18.72 -47.53 16.81
N ALA A 345 18.04 -46.76 17.68
CA ALA A 345 16.65 -47.02 18.06
C ALA A 345 15.72 -46.90 16.84
N THR A 346 14.59 -47.61 16.80
CA THR A 346 13.63 -47.44 15.69
C THR A 346 12.48 -46.51 16.06
N ALA A 347 11.92 -45.82 15.07
CA ALA A 347 10.73 -44.97 15.24
C ALA A 347 9.53 -45.75 15.83
N ARG A 348 9.41 -47.03 15.49
CA ARG A 348 8.41 -47.97 16.03
C ARG A 348 8.65 -48.23 17.52
N ASP A 349 9.88 -48.51 17.92
CA ASP A 349 10.18 -48.85 19.31
C ASP A 349 9.88 -47.66 20.23
N ALA A 350 10.20 -46.43 19.80
CA ALA A 350 9.84 -45.21 20.54
C ALA A 350 8.31 -45.09 20.74
N TYR A 351 7.52 -45.34 19.69
CA TYR A 351 6.05 -45.29 19.77
C TYR A 351 5.47 -46.42 20.64
N GLN A 352 5.98 -47.64 20.49
CA GLN A 352 5.53 -48.79 21.28
C GLN A 352 5.84 -48.61 22.76
N HIS A 353 7.00 -48.03 23.08
CA HIS A 353 7.36 -47.68 24.45
C HIS A 353 6.39 -46.66 25.04
N ALA A 354 6.04 -45.61 24.28
CA ALA A 354 5.07 -44.61 24.72
C ALA A 354 3.70 -45.24 25.05
N LEU A 355 3.21 -46.13 24.17
CA LEU A 355 1.97 -46.87 24.41
C LEU A 355 2.06 -47.78 25.63
N ALA A 356 3.19 -48.49 25.82
CA ALA A 356 3.39 -49.37 26.97
C ALA A 356 3.40 -48.59 28.28
N PHE A 357 4.05 -47.42 28.30
CA PHE A 357 4.06 -46.51 29.45
C PHE A 357 2.65 -46.03 29.81
N ILE A 358 1.84 -45.67 28.82
CA ILE A 358 0.44 -45.25 29.04
C ILE A 358 -0.39 -46.41 29.57
N LYS A 359 -0.25 -47.61 29.02
CA LYS A 359 -0.93 -48.83 29.50
C LYS A 359 -0.60 -49.17 30.94
N ASP A 360 0.66 -49.00 31.35
CA ASP A 360 1.11 -49.24 32.73
C ASP A 360 0.49 -48.22 33.71
N LYS A 361 0.45 -46.95 33.34
CA LYS A 361 0.04 -45.86 34.24
C LYS A 361 -1.46 -45.60 34.26
N LYS A 362 -2.09 -45.55 33.08
CA LYS A 362 -3.51 -45.20 32.86
C LYS A 362 -4.03 -45.88 31.58
N PRO A 363 -4.38 -47.18 31.63
CA PRO A 363 -4.80 -47.95 30.46
C PRO A 363 -6.07 -47.39 29.78
N GLU A 364 -6.94 -46.72 30.53
CA GLU A 364 -8.17 -46.09 30.03
C GLU A 364 -7.92 -45.00 28.98
N LEU A 365 -6.72 -44.39 28.99
CA LEU A 365 -6.32 -43.33 28.06
C LEU A 365 -5.68 -43.85 26.77
N GLU A 366 -5.46 -45.16 26.62
CA GLU A 366 -4.84 -45.74 25.42
C GLU A 366 -5.58 -45.33 24.14
N LYS A 367 -6.91 -45.43 24.15
CA LYS A 367 -7.76 -45.11 22.99
C LYS A 367 -7.73 -43.63 22.62
N ASN A 368 -7.39 -42.78 23.58
CA ASN A 368 -7.33 -41.32 23.43
C ASN A 368 -5.93 -40.86 22.99
N PHE A 369 -4.91 -41.71 23.07
CA PHE A 369 -3.55 -41.34 22.73
C PHE A 369 -3.36 -41.16 21.22
N VAL A 370 -2.52 -40.20 20.84
CA VAL A 370 -2.20 -39.92 19.44
C VAL A 370 -1.61 -41.14 18.72
N LYS A 371 -2.00 -41.34 17.46
CA LYS A 371 -1.53 -42.47 16.61
C LYS A 371 -0.06 -42.34 16.17
N THR A 372 0.50 -41.13 16.30
CA THR A 372 1.90 -40.81 16.02
C THR A 372 2.39 -39.87 17.10
N ILE A 373 3.57 -40.12 17.66
CA ILE A 373 4.16 -39.27 18.72
C ILE A 373 5.09 -38.19 18.16
N GLY A 374 5.07 -37.96 16.85
CA GLY A 374 5.93 -36.98 16.20
C GLY A 374 6.41 -37.38 14.81
N HIS A 375 7.31 -36.57 14.26
CA HIS A 375 7.91 -36.77 12.94
C HIS A 375 9.30 -36.13 12.86
N GLY A 376 10.11 -36.56 11.89
CA GLY A 376 11.34 -35.87 11.52
C GLY A 376 11.07 -34.42 11.09
N MET A 377 12.02 -33.54 11.36
CA MET A 377 11.92 -32.10 11.09
C MET A 377 13.28 -31.53 10.64
N GLY A 378 13.25 -30.49 9.82
CA GLY A 378 14.43 -29.84 9.26
C GLY A 378 14.01 -28.67 8.38
N LEU A 379 14.47 -28.65 7.13
CA LEU A 379 13.94 -27.73 6.11
C LEU A 379 12.46 -28.01 5.83
N GLU A 380 12.07 -29.29 5.84
CA GLU A 380 10.67 -29.68 5.88
C GLU A 380 10.17 -29.60 7.31
N PHE A 381 9.01 -28.96 7.52
CA PHE A 381 8.34 -28.97 8.81
C PHE A 381 8.00 -30.41 9.22
N ARG A 382 7.42 -31.19 8.29
CA ARG A 382 7.04 -32.59 8.51
C ARG A 382 7.65 -33.53 7.49
N ASP A 383 8.63 -34.32 7.93
CA ASP A 383 9.13 -35.43 7.14
C ASP A 383 8.29 -36.70 7.37
N SER A 384 7.49 -37.04 6.36
CA SER A 384 6.62 -38.23 6.38
C SER A 384 7.37 -39.56 6.39
N ALA A 385 8.64 -39.59 5.95
CA ALA A 385 9.45 -40.81 5.98
C ALA A 385 9.85 -41.21 7.41
N TYR A 386 10.02 -40.22 8.30
CA TYR A 386 10.45 -40.41 9.69
C TYR A 386 9.33 -40.13 10.70
N LEU A 387 8.12 -40.67 10.46
CA LEU A 387 7.02 -40.64 11.42
C LEU A 387 7.28 -41.58 12.60
N LEU A 388 7.18 -41.07 13.83
CA LEU A 388 7.26 -41.85 15.06
C LEU A 388 5.93 -42.57 15.31
N SER A 389 5.79 -43.77 14.75
CA SER A 389 4.54 -44.53 14.71
C SER A 389 4.78 -46.04 14.81
N ALA A 390 3.75 -46.80 15.18
CA ALA A 390 3.84 -48.26 15.33
C ALA A 390 4.29 -49.03 14.07
N LYS A 391 4.18 -48.43 12.88
CA LYS A 391 4.48 -49.09 11.60
C LYS A 391 5.87 -48.75 11.06
N ASN A 392 6.52 -47.70 11.56
CA ASN A 392 7.75 -47.20 10.97
C ASN A 392 8.99 -47.83 11.62
N ALA A 393 9.66 -48.74 10.92
CA ALA A 393 10.85 -49.42 11.42
C ALA A 393 12.18 -48.68 11.14
N ARG A 394 12.15 -47.46 10.59
CA ARG A 394 13.38 -46.70 10.30
C ARG A 394 14.16 -46.42 11.57
N LYS A 395 15.49 -46.49 11.46
CA LYS A 395 16.43 -46.23 12.55
C LYS A 395 16.64 -44.73 12.71
N LEU A 396 16.61 -44.29 13.97
CA LEU A 396 17.03 -42.97 14.38
C LEU A 396 18.56 -42.90 14.31
N LYS A 397 19.09 -41.80 13.79
CA LYS A 397 20.53 -41.55 13.69
C LYS A 397 20.91 -40.32 14.49
N SER A 398 22.11 -40.32 15.05
CA SER A 398 22.68 -39.12 15.68
C SER A 398 22.65 -37.93 14.72
N GLY A 399 22.23 -36.76 15.20
CA GLY A 399 22.05 -35.55 14.40
C GLY A 399 20.66 -35.40 13.77
N MET A 400 19.79 -36.42 13.82
CA MET A 400 18.39 -36.23 13.42
C MET A 400 17.65 -35.33 14.41
N VAL A 401 16.71 -34.54 13.90
CA VAL A 401 15.82 -33.69 14.69
C VAL A 401 14.38 -34.11 14.48
N PHE A 402 13.62 -34.19 15.56
CA PHE A 402 12.21 -34.58 15.57
C PHE A 402 11.35 -33.52 16.24
N ASN A 403 10.16 -33.33 15.71
CA ASN A 403 9.04 -32.72 16.42
C ASN A 403 8.38 -33.81 17.28
N LEU A 404 8.67 -33.86 18.58
CA LEU A 404 8.10 -34.83 19.51
C LEU A 404 6.77 -34.28 20.04
N ALA A 405 5.66 -34.82 19.54
CA ALA A 405 4.30 -34.35 19.80
C ALA A 405 3.49 -35.43 20.54
N LEU A 406 3.32 -35.24 21.85
CA LEU A 406 2.63 -36.17 22.74
C LEU A 406 1.28 -35.58 23.13
N GLY A 407 0.20 -36.33 22.98
CA GLY A 407 -1.11 -35.82 23.35
C GLY A 407 -2.20 -36.87 23.49
N PHE A 408 -3.30 -36.43 24.08
CA PHE A 408 -4.55 -37.17 24.22
C PHE A 408 -5.67 -36.35 23.58
N GLN A 409 -6.48 -37.00 22.75
CA GLN A 409 -7.61 -36.43 22.02
C GLN A 409 -8.92 -37.04 22.54
N ASP A 410 -10.05 -36.38 22.28
CA ASP A 410 -11.38 -36.88 22.63
C ASP A 410 -11.55 -37.22 24.12
N LEU A 411 -10.90 -36.47 25.02
CA LEU A 411 -11.16 -36.57 26.46
C LEU A 411 -12.48 -35.87 26.78
N GLU A 412 -13.22 -36.32 27.78
CA GLU A 412 -14.52 -35.77 28.14
C GLU A 412 -14.64 -35.56 29.65
N GLU A 413 -15.07 -34.38 30.06
CA GLU A 413 -15.38 -34.07 31.46
C GLU A 413 -16.63 -33.17 31.51
N GLY A 414 -17.65 -33.56 32.29
CA GLY A 414 -18.88 -32.78 32.45
C GLY A 414 -19.66 -32.53 31.15
N GLY A 415 -19.59 -33.47 30.18
CA GLY A 415 -20.25 -33.35 28.86
C GLY A 415 -19.52 -32.43 27.87
N LYS A 416 -18.30 -32.00 28.19
CA LYS A 416 -17.45 -31.15 27.34
C LYS A 416 -16.20 -31.93 26.93
N LYS A 417 -15.91 -31.92 25.63
CA LYS A 417 -14.68 -32.51 25.10
C LYS A 417 -13.48 -31.59 25.32
N TYR A 418 -12.32 -32.18 25.57
CA TYR A 418 -11.03 -31.50 25.62
C TYR A 418 -9.91 -32.39 25.08
N ALA A 419 -8.74 -31.80 24.87
CA ALA A 419 -7.53 -32.50 24.50
C ALA A 419 -6.34 -31.93 25.29
N LEU A 420 -5.28 -32.71 25.44
CA LEU A 420 -4.02 -32.26 26.04
C LEU A 420 -2.87 -32.58 25.09
N HIS A 421 -1.98 -31.61 24.92
CA HIS A 421 -0.88 -31.65 23.96
C HIS A 421 0.40 -31.06 24.57
N LEU A 422 1.50 -31.77 24.39
CA LEU A 422 2.85 -31.37 24.77
C LEU A 422 3.77 -31.64 23.57
N VAL A 423 4.36 -30.57 23.02
CA VAL A 423 5.18 -30.65 21.82
C VAL A 423 6.52 -29.96 22.03
N ASP A 424 7.61 -30.63 21.70
CA ASP A 424 8.95 -30.05 21.76
C ASP A 424 9.81 -30.51 20.58
N THR A 425 10.74 -29.65 20.19
CA THR A 425 11.78 -30.01 19.22
C THR A 425 12.89 -30.76 19.92
N VAL A 426 13.24 -31.96 19.45
CA VAL A 426 14.26 -32.82 20.08
C VAL A 426 15.34 -33.24 19.07
N GLN A 427 16.60 -33.18 19.49
CA GLN A 427 17.74 -33.67 18.72
C GLN A 427 18.15 -35.05 19.24
N VAL A 428 18.26 -36.03 18.35
CA VAL A 428 18.82 -37.36 18.66
C VAL A 428 20.35 -37.27 18.69
N THR A 429 20.94 -37.81 19.76
CA THR A 429 22.40 -37.98 19.90
C THR A 429 22.75 -39.46 20.00
N ALA A 430 24.03 -39.77 20.15
CA ALA A 430 24.50 -41.14 20.34
C ALA A 430 23.81 -41.85 21.53
N ASP A 431 23.62 -41.14 22.65
CA ASP A 431 23.16 -41.76 23.90
C ASP A 431 21.68 -41.50 24.22
N LYS A 432 21.14 -40.36 23.80
CA LYS A 432 19.76 -39.92 24.11
C LYS A 432 19.27 -38.81 23.19
N ALA A 433 17.99 -38.47 23.26
CA ALA A 433 17.45 -37.25 22.69
C ALA A 433 17.56 -36.07 23.69
N ILE A 434 17.75 -34.87 23.15
CA ILE A 434 17.88 -33.61 23.89
C ILE A 434 16.82 -32.64 23.38
N CYS A 435 15.98 -32.11 24.28
CA CYS A 435 15.06 -31.02 23.94
C CYS A 435 15.85 -29.76 23.58
N LEU A 436 15.56 -29.18 22.41
CA LEU A 436 16.09 -27.90 21.96
C LEU A 436 15.17 -26.74 22.36
N THR A 437 13.87 -27.01 22.54
CA THR A 437 12.91 -26.05 23.08
C THR A 437 12.83 -26.12 24.60
N HIS A 438 12.61 -24.98 25.23
CA HIS A 438 12.65 -24.82 26.68
C HIS A 438 11.50 -23.93 27.19
N GLY A 439 11.18 -24.05 28.48
CA GLY A 439 10.22 -23.18 29.18
C GLY A 439 8.77 -23.67 29.16
N VAL A 440 7.97 -23.06 30.04
CA VAL A 440 6.50 -23.13 30.19
C VAL A 440 5.95 -24.55 30.02
N LYS A 441 6.40 -25.48 30.88
CA LYS A 441 5.97 -26.89 30.81
C LYS A 441 5.66 -27.51 32.17
N SER A 442 6.07 -26.84 33.25
CA SER A 442 5.77 -27.35 34.58
C SER A 442 4.32 -27.03 34.90
N VAL A 443 3.73 -27.84 35.79
CA VAL A 443 2.36 -27.60 36.28
C VAL A 443 2.18 -26.17 36.80
N LYS A 444 3.23 -25.58 37.40
CA LYS A 444 3.18 -24.19 37.88
C LYS A 444 3.10 -23.15 36.77
N ASP A 445 3.62 -23.45 35.59
CA ASP A 445 3.66 -22.51 34.47
C ASP A 445 2.40 -22.62 33.58
N THR A 446 1.69 -23.75 33.66
CA THR A 446 0.60 -24.07 32.73
C THR A 446 -0.78 -24.15 33.38
N MET A 447 -0.86 -24.18 34.71
CA MET A 447 -2.13 -24.21 35.43
C MET A 447 -2.45 -22.84 36.01
N PHE A 448 -3.62 -22.31 35.67
CA PHE A 448 -4.16 -21.04 36.19
C PHE A 448 -5.35 -21.30 37.10
N PHE A 449 -5.48 -20.53 38.17
CA PHE A 449 -6.61 -20.62 39.10
C PHE A 449 -7.26 -19.25 39.21
N LEU A 450 -8.51 -19.14 38.78
CA LEU A 450 -9.27 -17.90 38.91
C LEU A 450 -9.78 -17.80 40.34
N ASN A 451 -9.39 -16.74 41.06
CA ASN A 451 -9.89 -16.49 42.41
C ASN A 451 -11.38 -16.10 42.33
N PRO A 452 -12.31 -16.89 42.93
CA PRO A 452 -13.70 -16.47 43.03
C PRO A 452 -13.80 -15.30 44.04
N GLU A 453 -14.24 -14.15 43.55
CA GLU A 453 -14.57 -12.90 44.29
C GLU A 453 -13.41 -12.11 44.91
N VAL A 454 -12.92 -11.11 44.17
CA VAL A 454 -12.65 -9.79 44.75
C VAL A 454 -13.68 -8.83 44.16
N GLN A 455 -14.75 -8.62 44.93
CA GLN A 455 -15.61 -7.45 44.75
C GLN A 455 -14.73 -6.20 44.71
N ALA A 456 -15.01 -5.33 43.75
CA ALA A 456 -14.33 -4.07 43.56
C ALA A 456 -14.24 -3.28 44.86
N ASP A 457 -13.04 -3.19 45.44
CA ASP A 457 -12.66 -2.09 46.31
C ASP A 457 -11.13 -1.91 46.37
N SER A 458 -10.74 -0.64 46.43
CA SER A 458 -9.39 -0.07 46.55
C SER A 458 -8.55 0.13 45.26
N LYS A 459 -8.83 1.25 44.57
CA LYS A 459 -7.75 2.05 43.96
C LYS A 459 -6.82 2.57 45.07
N PRO A 460 -5.49 2.54 44.92
CA PRO A 460 -4.58 3.15 45.89
C PRO A 460 -4.55 4.67 45.70
N VAL A 461 -5.06 5.43 46.67
CA VAL A 461 -4.95 6.89 46.69
C VAL A 461 -3.69 7.32 47.46
N LYS A 462 -2.88 8.16 46.79
CA LYS A 462 -1.75 8.90 47.37
C LYS A 462 -2.24 9.85 48.48
N LYS A 463 -1.49 9.90 49.58
CA LYS A 463 -1.75 10.71 50.78
C LYS A 463 -1.81 12.22 50.50
N ALA A 464 -2.83 12.89 51.05
CA ALA A 464 -2.81 14.27 51.53
C ALA A 464 -3.84 14.42 52.69
N PRO A 465 -3.66 15.38 53.63
CA PRO A 465 -4.13 15.25 55.01
C PRO A 465 -5.55 15.77 55.32
N MET A 466 -6.03 15.34 56.50
CA MET A 466 -7.36 15.45 57.09
C MET A 466 -7.90 16.88 57.32
N THR A 467 -9.21 17.04 57.09
CA THR A 467 -10.09 17.92 57.87
C THR A 467 -11.47 17.27 58.06
N LYS A 468 -12.05 17.50 59.24
CA LYS A 468 -13.21 16.82 59.82
C LYS A 468 -14.56 17.47 59.46
N LEU A 469 -15.62 16.70 59.72
CA LEU A 469 -17.02 17.08 60.05
C LEU A 469 -17.95 17.41 58.86
N ALA A 470 -18.97 16.57 58.63
CA ALA A 470 -20.31 16.74 59.18
C ALA A 470 -21.24 15.59 58.75
N ALA A 471 -22.22 15.29 59.60
CA ALA A 471 -23.21 14.22 59.49
C ALA A 471 -24.54 14.72 58.89
N ASN A 472 -25.45 13.75 58.67
CA ASN A 472 -26.86 13.81 58.23
C ASN A 472 -27.05 13.59 56.72
N GLY A 473 -27.91 12.70 56.24
CA GLY A 473 -28.84 11.79 56.89
C GLY A 473 -29.92 11.34 55.90
N ASN A 474 -30.31 10.07 56.00
CA ASN A 474 -31.65 9.52 55.70
C ASN A 474 -32.07 9.16 54.24
N PRO A 475 -33.01 8.20 54.09
CA PRO A 475 -32.76 6.97 53.31
C PRO A 475 -33.85 6.59 52.27
N SER A 476 -33.49 5.64 51.38
CA SER A 476 -34.35 4.59 50.79
C SER A 476 -35.51 5.05 49.84
N PRO A 477 -36.11 4.21 48.94
CA PRO A 477 -36.31 2.78 49.09
C PRO A 477 -36.12 1.84 47.87
N THR A 478 -35.82 0.61 48.28
CA THR A 478 -36.03 -0.71 47.66
C THR A 478 -37.30 -0.92 46.84
N LYS A 479 -37.21 -1.84 45.85
CA LYS A 479 -38.09 -2.99 45.47
C LYS A 479 -38.02 -3.17 43.93
N ASN A 480 -38.01 -4.34 43.31
CA ASN A 480 -38.38 -5.68 43.73
C ASN A 480 -37.76 -6.73 42.77
N LYS A 481 -37.58 -7.93 43.32
CA LYS A 481 -37.31 -9.22 42.66
C LYS A 481 -38.31 -9.56 41.56
N THR A 482 -37.88 -10.38 40.59
CA THR A 482 -38.45 -11.71 40.33
C THR A 482 -37.51 -12.59 39.50
N ALA A 483 -37.56 -13.89 39.80
CA ALA A 483 -36.78 -14.97 39.23
C ALA A 483 -37.75 -16.04 38.67
N GLY A 484 -37.32 -16.79 37.65
CA GLY A 484 -37.71 -18.20 37.49
C GLY A 484 -38.11 -18.71 36.09
N GLY A 485 -37.47 -19.82 35.66
CA GLY A 485 -37.94 -20.81 34.67
C GLY A 485 -37.36 -20.65 33.25
N LYS A 486 -36.46 -21.46 32.63
CA LYS A 486 -36.34 -22.94 32.45
C LYS A 486 -37.62 -23.52 31.81
N VAL A 487 -37.69 -24.19 30.63
CA VAL A 487 -36.76 -25.04 29.84
C VAL A 487 -37.33 -25.32 28.40
N LEU A 488 -36.47 -25.77 27.46
CA LEU A 488 -36.67 -26.66 26.25
C LEU A 488 -37.21 -25.99 24.94
N ARG A 489 -36.79 -26.29 23.69
CA ARG A 489 -35.79 -27.19 23.05
C ARG A 489 -35.70 -26.90 21.51
N ASN A 490 -34.48 -26.91 20.95
CA ASN A 490 -34.03 -27.26 19.58
C ASN A 490 -34.73 -26.76 18.28
N LYS A 491 -34.00 -25.95 17.48
CA LYS A 491 -33.78 -26.15 16.03
C LYS A 491 -32.53 -25.38 15.53
N THR A 492 -31.60 -26.14 14.91
CA THR A 492 -30.61 -25.81 13.85
C THR A 492 -29.64 -24.62 13.97
N ARG A 493 -28.34 -24.92 14.14
CA ARG A 493 -27.19 -23.98 14.26
C ARG A 493 -26.54 -23.52 12.94
N SER A 494 -26.99 -24.02 11.78
CA SER A 494 -26.56 -23.50 10.46
C SER A 494 -27.25 -22.17 10.12
N ALA A 495 -28.41 -21.92 10.72
CA ALA A 495 -29.13 -20.66 10.54
C ALA A 495 -28.47 -19.51 11.32
N ALA A 496 -27.78 -19.77 12.43
CA ALA A 496 -27.23 -18.71 13.29
C ALA A 496 -26.02 -17.96 12.68
N GLN A 497 -25.30 -18.59 11.74
CA GLN A 497 -24.15 -17.97 11.06
C GLN A 497 -24.63 -17.08 9.89
N GLU A 498 -25.59 -17.57 9.09
CA GLU A 498 -26.31 -16.76 8.11
C GLU A 498 -27.09 -15.64 8.80
N GLU A 499 -27.74 -15.92 9.93
CA GLU A 499 -28.43 -14.91 10.74
C GLU A 499 -27.47 -13.88 11.33
N LEU A 500 -26.19 -14.20 11.59
CA LEU A 500 -25.22 -13.21 12.08
C LEU A 500 -24.71 -12.29 10.97
N VAL A 501 -24.36 -12.85 9.79
CA VAL A 501 -23.94 -12.07 8.61
C VAL A 501 -25.13 -11.29 8.03
N GLN A 502 -26.31 -11.90 7.97
CA GLN A 502 -27.56 -11.21 7.70
C GLN A 502 -27.85 -10.20 8.80
N SER A 503 -27.53 -10.43 10.08
CA SER A 503 -27.74 -9.42 11.13
C SER A 503 -26.81 -8.22 10.99
N THR A 504 -25.57 -8.38 10.54
CA THR A 504 -24.66 -7.24 10.32
C THR A 504 -25.05 -6.46 9.08
N VAL A 505 -25.37 -7.15 7.98
CA VAL A 505 -25.89 -6.52 6.76
C VAL A 505 -27.26 -5.88 7.01
N ALA A 506 -28.14 -6.52 7.79
CA ALA A 506 -29.44 -5.96 8.16
C ALA A 506 -29.31 -4.80 9.15
N LYS A 507 -28.33 -4.82 10.07
CA LYS A 507 -28.03 -3.68 10.95
C LYS A 507 -27.51 -2.48 10.16
N ILE A 508 -26.61 -2.72 9.20
CA ILE A 508 -26.14 -1.66 8.29
C ILE A 508 -27.32 -1.15 7.46
N ALA A 509 -28.15 -2.03 6.88
CA ALA A 509 -29.33 -1.62 6.12
C ALA A 509 -30.36 -0.85 6.97
N GLU A 510 -30.56 -1.24 8.23
CA GLU A 510 -31.44 -0.53 9.17
C GLU A 510 -30.89 0.84 9.57
N HIS A 511 -29.60 0.90 9.89
CA HIS A 511 -28.92 2.14 10.21
C HIS A 511 -28.90 3.10 9.01
N GLN A 512 -28.60 2.60 7.81
CA GLN A 512 -28.65 3.38 6.57
C GLN A 512 -30.05 3.87 6.26
N ARG A 513 -31.10 3.06 6.50
CA ARG A 513 -32.49 3.50 6.38
C ARG A 513 -32.82 4.64 7.37
N GLU A 514 -32.34 4.57 8.61
CA GLU A 514 -32.48 5.67 9.57
C GLU A 514 -31.74 6.93 9.09
N LEU A 515 -30.51 6.78 8.58
CA LEU A 515 -29.71 7.88 8.02
C LEU A 515 -30.41 8.54 6.82
N HIS A 516 -30.97 7.77 5.89
CA HIS A 516 -31.74 8.29 4.75
C HIS A 516 -33.03 9.00 5.18
N GLN A 517 -33.75 8.49 6.19
CA GLN A 517 -34.92 9.18 6.75
C GLN A 517 -34.52 10.49 7.44
N ARG A 518 -33.42 10.47 8.19
CA ARG A 518 -32.86 11.67 8.81
C ARG A 518 -32.43 12.69 7.76
N LEU A 519 -31.76 12.25 6.69
CA LEU A 519 -31.37 13.10 5.56
C LEU A 519 -32.58 13.77 4.91
N GLN A 520 -33.63 13.00 4.65
CA GLN A 520 -34.86 13.48 4.05
C GLN A 520 -35.59 14.51 4.94
N SER A 521 -35.69 14.23 6.25
CA SER A 521 -36.31 15.15 7.20
C SER A 521 -35.48 16.41 7.44
N GLU A 522 -34.15 16.31 7.51
CA GLU A 522 -33.25 17.46 7.61
C GLU A 522 -33.28 18.29 6.33
N GLY A 523 -33.32 17.68 5.14
CA GLY A 523 -33.47 18.37 3.86
C GLY A 523 -34.77 19.16 3.81
N LEU A 524 -35.91 18.51 4.10
CA LEU A 524 -37.20 19.19 4.19
C LEU A 524 -37.17 20.32 5.23
N ALA A 525 -36.61 20.12 6.41
CA ALA A 525 -36.52 21.17 7.43
C ALA A 525 -35.63 22.35 7.00
N ARG A 526 -34.47 22.08 6.38
CA ARG A 526 -33.53 23.11 5.90
C ARG A 526 -34.15 23.99 4.80
N PHE A 527 -35.03 23.43 3.97
CA PHE A 527 -35.61 24.14 2.83
C PHE A 527 -37.11 24.55 3.00
N SER A 528 -37.83 24.07 4.02
CA SER A 528 -39.29 24.31 4.21
C SER A 528 -39.69 25.58 4.97
N GLU A 529 -38.78 26.24 5.69
CA GLU A 529 -39.09 27.51 6.38
C GLU A 529 -38.54 28.70 5.60
N GLY A 530 -39.34 29.23 4.67
CA GLY A 530 -39.27 30.62 4.22
C GLY A 530 -37.88 31.11 3.78
N GLY A 531 -37.36 30.58 2.66
CA GLY A 531 -36.40 31.25 1.79
C GLY A 531 -35.18 31.86 2.48
N GLY A 532 -34.31 31.04 3.08
CA GLY A 532 -33.08 31.48 3.72
C GLY A 532 -31.84 30.92 3.04
N GLY A 533 -31.32 31.61 2.01
CA GLY A 533 -30.02 31.21 1.44
C GLY A 533 -29.61 31.77 0.08
N LEU A 534 -30.20 32.88 -0.38
CA LEU A 534 -29.60 33.73 -1.41
C LEU A 534 -28.27 34.32 -0.88
N ALA A 535 -27.21 33.52 -0.87
CA ALA A 535 -25.85 34.02 -0.73
C ALA A 535 -25.46 34.65 -2.08
N GLY A 536 -25.79 35.94 -2.23
CA GLY A 536 -25.01 36.84 -3.08
C GLY A 536 -25.26 36.76 -4.58
N LYS A 537 -26.52 36.69 -5.04
CA LYS A 537 -26.86 37.42 -6.28
C LYS A 537 -27.01 38.90 -5.95
N GLU A 538 -25.91 39.54 -5.53
CA GLU A 538 -25.74 40.94 -5.90
C GLU A 538 -25.81 40.93 -7.43
N GLY A 539 -26.86 41.52 -8.00
CA GLY A 539 -26.96 41.68 -9.45
C GLY A 539 -25.65 42.27 -9.92
N LYS A 540 -24.89 41.50 -10.72
CA LYS A 540 -23.58 41.89 -11.23
C LYS A 540 -23.66 43.33 -11.71
N THR A 541 -22.97 44.23 -11.01
CA THR A 541 -22.94 45.64 -11.39
C THR A 541 -22.38 45.74 -12.81
N TRP A 542 -23.27 46.11 -13.71
CA TRP A 542 -22.98 46.37 -15.12
C TRP A 542 -21.84 47.38 -15.27
N LYS A 543 -20.78 47.03 -16.01
CA LYS A 543 -19.69 47.96 -16.37
C LYS A 543 -19.94 48.53 -17.75
N ARG A 544 -20.43 49.78 -17.81
CA ARG A 544 -20.50 50.53 -19.08
C ARG A 544 -19.08 50.85 -19.56
N PHE A 545 -18.65 50.22 -20.66
CA PHE A 545 -17.36 50.49 -21.28
C PHE A 545 -17.42 51.80 -22.07
N GLN A 546 -17.04 52.91 -21.43
CA GLN A 546 -16.92 54.21 -22.09
C GLN A 546 -15.48 54.42 -22.58
N SER A 547 -15.27 54.37 -23.88
CA SER A 547 -13.96 54.56 -24.51
C SER A 547 -13.39 55.98 -24.33
N TYR A 548 -14.21 57.01 -24.56
CA TYR A 548 -13.82 58.42 -24.45
C TYR A 548 -14.91 59.26 -23.78
N LYS A 549 -14.51 60.25 -22.97
CA LYS A 549 -15.41 61.18 -22.27
C LYS A 549 -15.54 62.50 -23.05
N GLY A 550 -16.15 62.43 -24.24
CA GLY A 550 -16.36 63.59 -25.13
C GLY A 550 -15.26 63.80 -26.19
N GLU A 551 -15.48 64.76 -27.09
CA GLU A 551 -14.66 65.00 -28.29
C GLU A 551 -13.20 65.35 -27.97
N ALA A 552 -12.95 66.10 -26.88
CA ALA A 552 -11.59 66.47 -26.45
C ALA A 552 -10.71 65.28 -26.03
N GLY A 553 -11.31 64.10 -25.81
CA GLY A 553 -10.59 62.87 -25.45
C GLY A 553 -10.12 62.04 -26.64
N LEU A 554 -10.49 62.40 -27.88
CA LEU A 554 -10.11 61.65 -29.07
C LEU A 554 -8.63 61.90 -29.46
N PRO A 555 -7.88 60.88 -29.89
CA PRO A 555 -6.53 61.04 -30.41
C PRO A 555 -6.49 61.95 -31.65
N ARG A 556 -5.40 62.71 -31.85
CA ARG A 556 -5.25 63.60 -33.03
C ARG A 556 -5.18 62.82 -34.34
N GLU A 557 -4.77 61.56 -34.27
CA GLU A 557 -4.68 60.62 -35.38
C GLU A 557 -6.05 60.30 -36.01
N VAL A 558 -7.15 60.60 -35.30
CA VAL A 558 -8.53 60.43 -35.76
C VAL A 558 -8.86 61.29 -36.98
N GLU A 559 -8.21 62.45 -37.13
CA GLU A 559 -8.38 63.35 -38.29
C GLU A 559 -7.98 62.69 -39.63
N THR A 560 -7.16 61.63 -39.59
CA THR A 560 -6.65 60.95 -40.78
C THR A 560 -7.58 59.85 -41.31
N VAL A 561 -8.72 59.58 -40.64
CA VAL A 561 -9.75 58.58 -41.02
C VAL A 561 -9.13 57.19 -41.34
N ARG A 562 -8.14 56.80 -40.55
CA ARG A 562 -7.44 55.51 -40.65
C ARG A 562 -7.78 54.66 -39.43
N ILE A 563 -7.69 53.33 -39.58
CA ILE A 563 -7.83 52.42 -38.44
C ILE A 563 -6.68 52.70 -37.46
N PHE A 564 -7.04 52.98 -36.22
CA PHE A 564 -6.11 53.31 -35.14
C PHE A 564 -6.42 52.49 -33.88
N VAL A 565 -5.38 51.91 -33.28
CA VAL A 565 -5.50 51.12 -32.05
C VAL A 565 -4.98 51.95 -30.89
N ASP A 566 -5.88 52.52 -30.08
CA ASP A 566 -5.51 53.23 -28.86
C ASP A 566 -5.35 52.22 -27.71
N ARG A 567 -4.09 51.88 -27.42
CA ARG A 567 -3.75 50.99 -26.31
C ARG A 567 -4.05 51.60 -24.93
N LYS A 568 -4.00 52.94 -24.77
CA LYS A 568 -4.25 53.61 -23.48
C LYS A 568 -5.73 53.60 -23.13
N ALA A 569 -6.58 53.90 -24.11
CA ALA A 569 -8.04 53.87 -23.95
C ALA A 569 -8.66 52.48 -24.22
N GLN A 570 -7.83 51.45 -24.46
CA GLN A 570 -8.24 50.07 -24.76
C GLN A 570 -9.31 49.99 -25.86
N THR A 571 -9.19 50.86 -26.87
CA THR A 571 -10.23 51.13 -27.87
C THR A 571 -9.62 51.16 -29.26
N ILE A 572 -10.35 50.61 -30.22
CA ILE A 572 -9.98 50.65 -31.64
C ILE A 572 -10.94 51.59 -32.35
N ILE A 573 -10.39 52.49 -33.14
CA ILE A 573 -11.15 53.47 -33.90
C ILE A 573 -11.24 52.94 -35.33
N PHE A 574 -12.46 52.67 -35.77
CA PHE A 574 -12.78 52.17 -37.10
C PHE A 574 -13.43 53.27 -37.94
N PRO A 575 -12.95 53.52 -39.18
CA PRO A 575 -13.60 54.45 -40.07
C PRO A 575 -14.83 53.80 -40.70
N ILE A 576 -16.03 54.26 -40.36
CA ILE A 576 -17.31 53.79 -40.91
C ILE A 576 -17.90 54.92 -41.74
N HIS A 577 -17.93 54.76 -43.07
CA HIS A 577 -18.47 55.75 -44.01
C HIS A 577 -17.99 57.19 -43.80
N GLY A 578 -16.69 57.36 -43.48
CA GLY A 578 -16.07 58.68 -43.25
C GLY A 578 -16.09 59.16 -41.80
N PHE A 579 -16.79 58.46 -40.90
CA PHE A 579 -16.81 58.77 -39.47
C PHE A 579 -15.85 57.86 -38.70
N ALA A 580 -15.10 58.43 -37.76
CA ALA A 580 -14.23 57.67 -36.90
C ALA A 580 -14.99 57.18 -35.66
N VAL A 581 -15.29 55.88 -35.61
CA VAL A 581 -16.14 55.28 -34.58
C VAL A 581 -15.28 54.45 -33.62
N PRO A 582 -15.26 54.77 -32.32
CA PRO A 582 -14.50 54.03 -31.31
C PRO A 582 -15.25 52.78 -30.83
N PHE A 583 -14.57 51.63 -30.81
CA PHE A 583 -15.04 50.38 -30.24
C PHE A 583 -14.07 49.87 -29.17
N HIS A 584 -14.57 49.67 -27.95
CA HIS A 584 -13.77 49.08 -26.87
C HIS A 584 -13.36 47.64 -27.23
N ILE A 585 -12.15 47.22 -26.86
CA ILE A 585 -11.61 45.89 -27.25
C ILE A 585 -12.49 44.72 -26.80
N ASN A 586 -13.18 44.86 -25.66
CA ASN A 586 -14.09 43.82 -25.13
C ASN A 586 -15.34 43.61 -26.01
N THR A 587 -15.71 44.54 -26.90
CA THR A 587 -16.84 44.33 -27.82
C THR A 587 -16.43 43.54 -29.08
N ILE A 588 -15.14 43.30 -29.29
CA ILE A 588 -14.61 42.58 -30.46
C ILE A 588 -14.41 41.11 -30.11
N LYS A 589 -14.95 40.19 -30.93
CA LYS A 589 -14.82 38.73 -30.79
C LYS A 589 -13.49 38.23 -31.34
N ASN A 590 -13.15 38.54 -32.58
CA ASN A 590 -11.85 38.24 -33.17
C ASN A 590 -11.64 39.11 -34.41
N VAL A 591 -10.40 39.13 -34.90
CA VAL A 591 -10.03 39.76 -36.16
C VAL A 591 -9.41 38.68 -37.03
N SER A 592 -9.87 38.57 -38.26
CA SER A 592 -9.39 37.64 -39.27
C SER A 592 -8.91 38.42 -40.49
N LYS A 593 -7.73 38.07 -41.01
CA LYS A 593 -7.17 38.62 -42.24
C LYS A 593 -7.30 37.58 -43.34
N SER A 594 -7.71 37.99 -44.54
CA SER A 594 -7.64 37.16 -45.75
C SER A 594 -6.97 37.94 -46.87
N ASP A 595 -6.03 37.31 -47.58
CA ASP A 595 -5.30 37.89 -48.71
C ASP A 595 -5.88 37.33 -50.02
N GLU A 596 -6.40 38.19 -50.90
CA GLU A 596 -6.94 37.79 -52.22
C GLU A 596 -6.31 38.65 -53.32
N GLY A 597 -5.30 38.09 -54.01
CA GLY A 597 -4.56 38.78 -55.07
C GLY A 597 -3.86 40.04 -54.56
N ASP A 598 -4.07 41.18 -55.21
CA ASP A 598 -3.44 42.46 -54.86
C ASP A 598 -4.11 43.19 -53.68
N PHE A 599 -5.13 42.59 -53.05
CA PHE A 599 -5.88 43.20 -51.95
C PHE A 599 -5.97 42.28 -50.73
N THR A 600 -5.75 42.86 -49.56
CA THR A 600 -5.98 42.23 -48.27
C THR A 600 -7.31 42.70 -47.69
N TYR A 601 -8.04 41.77 -47.08
CA TYR A 601 -9.23 42.02 -46.30
C TYR A 601 -8.96 41.83 -44.80
N LEU A 602 -9.34 42.82 -43.99
CA LEU A 602 -9.32 42.76 -42.55
C LEU A 602 -10.77 42.70 -42.04
N ARG A 603 -11.21 41.51 -41.63
CA ARG A 603 -12.54 41.28 -41.06
C ARG A 603 -12.48 41.30 -39.55
N VAL A 604 -13.25 42.20 -38.94
CA VAL A 604 -13.39 42.35 -37.49
C VAL A 604 -14.77 41.82 -37.12
N ASN A 605 -14.82 40.75 -36.35
CA ASN A 605 -16.08 40.20 -35.84
C ASN A 605 -16.32 40.73 -34.43
N PHE A 606 -17.52 41.23 -34.18
CA PHE A 606 -17.93 41.77 -32.88
C PHE A 606 -18.68 40.72 -32.08
N GLN A 607 -18.76 40.92 -30.77
CA GLN A 607 -19.58 40.09 -29.89
C GLN A 607 -21.04 40.53 -30.05
N THR A 608 -21.93 39.58 -30.32
CA THR A 608 -23.38 39.79 -30.39
C THR A 608 -24.09 38.79 -29.48
N PRO A 609 -25.23 39.15 -28.86
CA PRO A 609 -26.08 38.20 -28.14
C PRO A 609 -26.40 36.96 -29.00
N GLY A 610 -26.48 35.78 -28.36
CA GLY A 610 -26.83 34.51 -29.03
C GLY A 610 -25.67 33.75 -29.73
N GLN A 611 -24.48 34.34 -29.89
CA GLN A 611 -23.33 33.65 -30.54
C GLN A 611 -22.42 32.85 -29.59
N LEU A 612 -22.68 32.91 -28.28
CA LEU A 612 -21.95 32.15 -27.26
C LEU A 612 -22.87 31.04 -26.73
N ALA A 613 -22.84 29.88 -27.39
CA ALA A 613 -23.34 28.65 -26.79
C ALA A 613 -22.37 28.27 -25.65
N GLY A 614 -22.69 28.72 -24.44
CA GLY A 614 -21.87 28.53 -23.24
C GLY A 614 -21.94 29.75 -22.34
N LYS A 615 -22.56 29.58 -21.17
CA LYS A 615 -22.75 30.59 -20.12
C LYS A 615 -21.43 31.27 -19.70
N LYS A 616 -20.97 32.28 -20.44
CA LYS A 616 -20.17 33.36 -19.88
C LYS A 616 -21.14 34.50 -19.58
N GLU A 617 -21.73 34.50 -18.40
CA GLU A 617 -22.59 35.58 -17.86
C GLU A 617 -21.87 36.93 -17.65
N ASP A 618 -20.78 37.20 -18.38
CA ASP A 618 -20.05 38.47 -18.37
C ASP A 618 -20.07 39.10 -19.77
N THR A 619 -21.14 38.89 -20.54
CA THR A 619 -21.29 39.55 -21.84
C THR A 619 -21.75 41.01 -21.67
N PRO A 620 -21.06 41.97 -22.30
CA PRO A 620 -21.29 43.39 -22.08
C PRO A 620 -22.40 43.89 -23.02
N PHE A 621 -23.65 43.43 -22.85
CA PHE A 621 -24.83 44.05 -23.51
C PHE A 621 -25.84 44.69 -22.55
N GLU A 622 -26.03 46.03 -22.66
CA GLU A 622 -26.91 46.84 -21.79
C GLU A 622 -28.38 46.52 -22.05
N ASP A 623 -28.66 46.19 -23.31
CA ASP A 623 -29.94 45.76 -23.83
C ASP A 623 -29.67 44.57 -24.79
N PRO A 624 -30.07 43.34 -24.42
CA PRO A 624 -29.92 42.16 -25.28
C PRO A 624 -30.68 42.27 -26.61
N ASP A 625 -31.72 43.11 -26.68
CA ASP A 625 -32.60 43.26 -27.85
C ASP A 625 -32.19 44.42 -28.77
N ALA A 626 -31.08 45.12 -28.47
CA ALA A 626 -30.56 46.18 -29.31
C ALA A 626 -29.99 45.66 -30.66
N THR A 627 -29.91 46.55 -31.66
CA THR A 627 -29.30 46.20 -32.94
C THR A 627 -27.77 46.19 -32.85
N PHE A 628 -27.15 45.01 -32.99
CA PHE A 628 -25.70 44.83 -32.93
C PHE A 628 -25.05 44.68 -34.31
N ILE A 629 -23.84 45.23 -34.46
CA ILE A 629 -22.98 44.98 -35.62
C ILE A 629 -22.35 43.59 -35.44
N ARG A 630 -22.52 42.68 -36.40
CA ARG A 630 -21.91 41.33 -36.34
C ARG A 630 -20.46 41.32 -36.79
N SER A 631 -20.15 41.98 -37.91
CA SER A 631 -18.80 42.06 -38.45
C SER A 631 -18.64 43.23 -39.40
N VAL A 632 -17.44 43.80 -39.45
CA VAL A 632 -17.03 44.81 -40.43
C VAL A 632 -15.80 44.31 -41.17
N THR A 633 -15.76 44.49 -42.49
CA THR A 633 -14.64 44.07 -43.33
C THR A 633 -14.05 45.27 -44.06
N TYR A 634 -12.74 45.49 -43.90
CA TYR A 634 -11.98 46.51 -44.60
C TYR A 634 -11.13 45.89 -45.71
N ARG A 635 -11.02 46.56 -46.85
CA ARG A 635 -10.17 46.15 -47.98
C ARG A 635 -9.06 47.18 -48.20
N SER A 636 -7.82 46.74 -48.39
CA SER A 636 -6.68 47.60 -48.72
C SER A 636 -5.63 46.84 -49.54
N SER A 637 -4.83 47.55 -50.33
CA SER A 637 -3.66 46.97 -51.01
C SER A 637 -2.39 46.95 -50.13
N ASP A 638 -2.43 47.57 -48.94
CA ASP A 638 -1.29 47.62 -48.01
C ASP A 638 -1.36 46.45 -47.00
N GLN A 639 -0.77 45.32 -47.38
CA GLN A 639 -0.76 44.08 -46.60
C GLN A 639 -0.04 44.26 -45.26
N HIS A 640 1.14 44.89 -45.27
CA HIS A 640 1.97 45.09 -44.07
C HIS A 640 1.25 45.89 -42.97
N ARG A 641 0.45 46.88 -43.37
CA ARG A 641 -0.32 47.68 -42.41
C ARG A 641 -1.44 46.88 -41.76
N PHE A 642 -2.17 46.06 -42.52
CA PHE A 642 -3.21 45.19 -41.97
C PHE A 642 -2.64 44.09 -41.08
N ASP A 643 -1.43 43.59 -41.39
CA ASP A 643 -0.70 42.69 -40.49
C ASP A 643 -0.36 43.36 -39.16
N SER A 644 0.17 44.58 -39.21
CA SER A 644 0.49 45.35 -38.00
C SER A 644 -0.77 45.63 -37.15
N ILE A 645 -1.87 46.02 -37.78
CA ILE A 645 -3.14 46.31 -37.09
C ILE A 645 -3.74 45.05 -36.48
N SER A 646 -3.83 43.95 -37.25
CA SER A 646 -4.36 42.66 -36.77
C SER A 646 -3.59 42.15 -35.55
N LYS A 647 -2.24 42.25 -35.60
CA LYS A 647 -1.37 41.92 -34.49
C LYS A 647 -1.60 42.84 -33.28
N GLN A 648 -1.68 44.16 -33.49
CA GLN A 648 -1.94 45.11 -32.40
C GLN A 648 -3.28 44.88 -31.71
N ILE A 649 -4.34 44.57 -32.47
CA ILE A 649 -5.67 44.27 -31.91
C ILE A 649 -5.64 42.96 -31.11
N THR A 650 -4.97 41.94 -31.65
CA THR A 650 -4.87 40.63 -31.00
C THR A 650 -4.03 40.70 -29.72
N ASP A 651 -2.91 41.44 -29.75
CA ASP A 651 -2.07 41.67 -28.57
C ASP A 651 -2.83 42.46 -27.49
N LEU A 652 -3.55 43.52 -27.87
CA LEU A 652 -4.36 44.30 -26.93
C LEU A 652 -5.46 43.44 -26.30
N LYS A 653 -6.14 42.60 -27.09
CA LYS A 653 -7.14 41.66 -26.57
C LYS A 653 -6.55 40.65 -25.58
N LYS A 654 -5.37 40.09 -25.90
CA LYS A 654 -4.65 39.19 -24.98
C LYS A 654 -4.29 39.90 -23.68
N GLU A 655 -3.83 41.15 -23.74
CA GLU A 655 -3.46 41.94 -22.56
C GLU A 655 -4.67 42.22 -21.66
N VAL A 656 -5.81 42.64 -22.23
CA VAL A 656 -7.03 42.92 -21.46
C VAL A 656 -7.61 41.66 -20.86
N ASN A 657 -7.73 40.57 -21.62
CA ASN A 657 -8.20 39.29 -21.11
C ASN A 657 -7.31 38.79 -19.97
N LYS A 658 -5.98 38.94 -20.10
CA LYS A 658 -5.04 38.57 -19.03
C LYS A 658 -5.24 39.42 -17.77
N ARG A 659 -5.46 40.72 -17.92
CA ARG A 659 -5.70 41.63 -16.78
C ARG A 659 -7.04 41.35 -16.09
N GLU A 660 -8.10 41.06 -16.85
CA GLU A 660 -9.40 40.68 -16.30
C GLU A 660 -9.36 39.31 -15.63
N GLN A 661 -8.69 38.33 -16.24
CA GLN A 661 -8.46 37.01 -15.64
C GLN A 661 -7.70 37.13 -14.31
N GLN A 662 -6.63 37.93 -14.26
CA GLN A 662 -5.90 38.21 -13.02
C GLN A 662 -6.78 38.91 -11.98
N LYS A 663 -7.63 39.86 -12.38
CA LYS A 663 -8.55 40.55 -11.47
C LYS A 663 -9.62 39.61 -10.92
N LYS A 664 -10.10 38.67 -11.73
CA LYS A 664 -11.05 37.63 -11.30
C LYS A 664 -10.38 36.62 -10.37
N GLU A 665 -9.15 36.21 -10.66
CA GLU A 665 -8.35 35.32 -9.82
C GLU A 665 -8.03 35.94 -8.45
N MET A 666 -7.89 37.27 -8.36
CA MET A 666 -7.69 38.00 -7.11
C MET A 666 -8.97 38.39 -6.36
N ALA A 667 -10.16 38.20 -6.94
CA ALA A 667 -11.42 38.61 -6.32
C ALA A 667 -11.84 37.72 -5.13
N ASP A 668 -11.46 36.45 -5.16
CA ASP A 668 -11.78 35.44 -4.12
C ASP A 668 -10.71 35.33 -3.02
N VAL A 669 -9.65 36.15 -3.08
CA VAL A 669 -8.58 36.14 -2.08
C VAL A 669 -8.95 37.14 -1.00
N ILE A 670 -9.28 36.65 0.18
CA ILE A 670 -9.46 37.50 1.36
C ILE A 670 -8.08 37.94 1.83
N GLU A 671 -7.83 39.26 1.87
CA GLU A 671 -6.63 39.80 2.51
C GLU A 671 -6.67 39.43 4.01
N GLN A 672 -5.76 38.54 4.42
CA GLN A 672 -5.66 38.13 5.82
C GLN A 672 -5.17 39.30 6.70
N ASP A 673 -5.59 39.26 7.97
CA ASP A 673 -5.06 40.17 8.99
C ASP A 673 -3.56 39.93 9.24
N VAL A 674 -2.89 40.90 9.85
CA VAL A 674 -1.45 40.85 10.07
C VAL A 674 -1.11 39.89 11.21
N LEU A 675 -0.17 38.97 10.96
CA LEU A 675 0.35 38.06 11.97
C LEU A 675 1.07 38.84 13.10
N ILE A 676 0.67 38.57 14.34
CA ILE A 676 1.20 39.18 15.57
C ILE A 676 2.34 38.33 16.11
N GLU A 677 3.56 38.84 15.96
CA GLU A 677 4.76 38.21 16.49
C GLU A 677 4.78 38.23 18.03
N ILE A 678 5.17 37.11 18.65
CA ILE A 678 5.35 36.98 20.10
C ILE A 678 6.48 37.91 20.55
N LYS A 679 6.16 38.86 21.44
CA LYS A 679 7.13 39.79 22.04
C LYS A 679 7.50 39.32 23.46
N GLY A 680 8.79 39.22 23.76
CA GLY A 680 9.32 38.93 25.11
C GLY A 680 9.67 37.47 25.40
N ARG A 681 9.33 36.52 24.52
CA ARG A 681 9.78 35.11 24.58
C ARG A 681 10.17 34.65 23.18
N ARG A 682 11.12 33.71 23.06
CA ARG A 682 11.49 33.13 21.76
C ARG A 682 10.33 32.26 21.23
N PRO A 683 9.89 32.44 19.97
CA PRO A 683 8.87 31.61 19.37
C PRO A 683 9.36 30.17 19.24
N VAL A 684 8.43 29.21 19.27
CA VAL A 684 8.75 27.80 18.98
C VAL A 684 8.94 27.68 17.48
N LYS A 685 10.05 27.07 17.06
CA LYS A 685 10.41 26.95 15.65
C LYS A 685 10.63 25.50 15.25
N LEU A 686 10.29 25.19 14.00
CA LEU A 686 10.65 23.95 13.32
C LEU A 686 11.61 24.28 12.17
N PRO A 687 12.91 23.93 12.29
CA PRO A 687 13.91 24.24 11.27
C PRO A 687 13.94 23.20 10.13
N GLU A 688 14.59 23.57 9.03
CA GLU A 688 14.85 22.70 7.87
C GLU A 688 13.60 22.14 7.17
N VAL A 689 12.60 22.99 6.97
CA VAL A 689 11.31 22.60 6.38
C VAL A 689 11.15 23.18 4.98
N PHE A 690 10.57 22.41 4.07
CA PHE A 690 10.13 22.88 2.76
C PHE A 690 8.63 23.18 2.77
N VAL A 691 8.21 24.13 1.93
CA VAL A 691 6.81 24.51 1.78
C VAL A 691 6.28 24.16 0.39
N ARG A 692 5.04 23.68 0.34
CA ARG A 692 4.23 23.49 -0.87
C ARG A 692 2.91 24.27 -0.70
N PRO A 693 2.48 25.07 -1.69
CA PRO A 693 3.14 25.40 -2.95
C PRO A 693 4.49 26.12 -2.75
N ALA A 694 5.44 25.87 -3.66
CA ALA A 694 6.78 26.45 -3.57
C ALA A 694 6.76 27.97 -3.81
N LEU A 695 7.61 28.70 -3.08
CA LEU A 695 7.87 30.13 -3.30
C LEU A 695 8.65 30.36 -4.61
N ASP A 696 8.44 31.52 -5.23
CA ASP A 696 9.18 31.95 -6.42
C ASP A 696 10.69 32.08 -6.08
N GLY A 697 11.53 31.22 -6.66
CA GLY A 697 12.98 31.26 -6.47
C GLY A 697 13.63 29.88 -6.31
N LYS A 698 14.89 29.86 -5.85
CA LYS A 698 15.62 28.62 -5.59
C LYS A 698 15.06 27.94 -4.35
N ARG A 699 14.69 26.66 -4.47
CA ARG A 699 14.19 25.83 -3.35
C ARG A 699 15.27 25.71 -2.28
N LEU A 700 15.05 26.35 -1.12
CA LEU A 700 15.91 26.29 0.05
C LEU A 700 15.05 25.98 1.28
N PRO A 701 15.52 25.13 2.20
CA PRO A 701 14.78 24.79 3.42
C PRO A 701 14.71 26.03 4.33
N GLY A 702 13.52 26.33 4.84
CA GLY A 702 13.26 27.45 5.75
C GLY A 702 12.91 27.00 7.17
N GLU A 703 12.39 27.92 7.97
CA GLU A 703 11.92 27.68 9.33
C GLU A 703 10.44 28.04 9.46
N VAL A 704 9.66 27.23 10.19
CA VAL A 704 8.27 27.54 10.58
C VAL A 704 8.25 28.00 12.04
N GLU A 705 7.70 29.19 12.30
CA GLU A 705 7.59 29.78 13.64
C GLU A 705 6.13 29.85 14.08
N ILE A 706 5.85 29.46 15.32
CA ILE A 706 4.54 29.66 15.96
C ILE A 706 4.51 31.03 16.62
N HIS A 707 3.52 31.84 16.25
CA HIS A 707 3.25 33.17 16.79
C HIS A 707 1.90 33.21 17.52
N GLN A 708 1.44 34.40 17.93
CA GLN A 708 0.29 34.52 18.82
C GLN A 708 -1.03 34.16 18.14
N ASN A 709 -1.20 34.54 16.86
CA ASN A 709 -2.43 34.36 16.09
C ASN A 709 -2.23 33.52 14.81
N GLY A 710 -1.09 32.84 14.67
CA GLY A 710 -0.82 31.99 13.50
C GLY A 710 0.61 31.44 13.45
N ILE A 711 0.93 30.82 12.32
CA ILE A 711 2.26 30.30 11.98
C ILE A 711 2.87 31.11 10.84
N ARG A 712 4.20 31.25 10.85
CA ARG A 712 4.98 31.92 9.82
C ARG A 712 6.05 31.01 9.27
N TYR A 713 6.08 30.83 7.96
CA TYR A 713 7.23 30.26 7.28
C TYR A 713 8.17 31.35 6.79
N GLN A 714 9.45 31.24 7.16
CA GLN A 714 10.50 32.16 6.76
C GLN A 714 11.58 31.43 5.96
N SER A 715 11.83 31.89 4.72
CA SER A 715 12.91 31.39 3.89
C SER A 715 14.27 32.05 4.24
N PRO A 716 15.42 31.35 4.18
CA PRO A 716 16.72 31.90 4.58
C PRO A 716 17.27 32.99 3.64
N MET A 717 16.87 32.97 2.36
CA MET A 717 17.40 33.88 1.33
C MET A 717 16.35 34.82 0.73
N GLY A 718 15.08 34.71 1.14
CA GLY A 718 13.97 35.50 0.60
C GLY A 718 13.39 36.46 1.63
N SER A 719 12.98 37.65 1.18
CA SER A 719 12.11 38.55 1.97
C SER A 719 10.65 38.07 2.03
N GLN A 720 10.31 37.01 1.28
CA GLN A 720 8.97 36.45 1.22
C GLN A 720 8.72 35.54 2.43
N LYS A 721 7.69 35.89 3.20
CA LYS A 721 7.19 35.14 4.35
C LYS A 721 5.81 34.62 4.00
N ILE A 722 5.46 33.43 4.46
CA ILE A 722 4.11 32.89 4.36
C ILE A 722 3.52 32.93 5.75
N ASP A 723 2.48 33.74 5.93
CA ASP A 723 1.77 33.87 7.19
C ASP A 723 0.46 33.11 7.06
N VAL A 724 0.19 32.21 8.00
CA VAL A 724 -1.07 31.46 8.09
C VAL A 724 -1.68 31.71 9.45
N LEU A 725 -2.77 32.46 9.49
CA LEU A 725 -3.52 32.74 10.70
C LEU A 725 -4.29 31.52 11.18
N PHE A 726 -4.35 31.31 12.50
CA PHE A 726 -5.12 30.21 13.11
C PHE A 726 -6.61 30.29 12.81
N SER A 727 -7.17 31.50 12.71
CA SER A 727 -8.59 31.71 12.35
C SER A 727 -8.96 31.14 10.98
N ASN A 728 -7.99 31.08 10.06
CA ASN A 728 -8.18 30.59 8.69
C ASN A 728 -7.82 29.10 8.54
N VAL A 729 -7.30 28.44 9.58
CA VAL A 729 -7.05 26.99 9.54
C VAL A 729 -8.38 26.26 9.69
N LYS A 730 -8.66 25.35 8.76
CA LYS A 730 -9.80 24.44 8.81
C LYS A 730 -9.39 23.12 9.45
N HIS A 731 -8.35 22.49 8.88
CA HIS A 731 -7.84 21.19 9.31
C HIS A 731 -6.32 21.21 9.43
N LEU A 732 -5.80 20.52 10.44
CA LEU A 732 -4.38 20.36 10.69
C LEU A 732 -4.03 18.88 10.74
N PHE A 733 -3.27 18.42 9.75
CA PHE A 733 -2.86 17.02 9.65
C PHE A 733 -1.39 16.84 9.96
N PHE A 734 -1.07 15.74 10.64
CA PHE A 734 0.28 15.21 10.77
C PHE A 734 0.35 13.83 10.12
N GLN A 735 1.11 13.72 9.03
CA GLN A 735 1.39 12.44 8.40
C GLN A 735 2.85 12.03 8.71
N PRO A 736 3.05 10.89 9.40
CA PRO A 736 4.39 10.40 9.70
C PRO A 736 5.09 9.91 8.42
N CYS A 737 6.42 9.96 8.40
CA CYS A 737 7.25 9.33 7.35
C CYS A 737 7.38 7.81 7.52
N ASP A 738 6.44 7.17 8.22
CA ASP A 738 6.33 5.72 8.27
C ASP A 738 5.80 5.30 6.90
N HIS A 739 6.66 4.73 6.07
CA HIS A 739 6.33 4.25 4.73
C HIS A 739 6.29 5.29 3.62
N GLU A 740 6.76 6.50 3.92
CA GLU A 740 6.76 7.64 3.00
C GLU A 740 8.11 8.35 3.09
N LEU A 741 8.56 8.95 1.98
CA LEU A 741 9.83 9.68 1.94
C LEU A 741 9.78 11.02 2.68
N LEU A 742 8.58 11.51 2.99
CA LEU A 742 8.33 12.84 3.53
C LEU A 742 7.63 12.73 4.88
N VAL A 743 8.09 13.52 5.86
CA VAL A 743 7.29 13.83 7.06
C VAL A 743 6.53 15.12 6.81
N ILE A 744 5.23 15.13 7.08
CA ILE A 744 4.33 16.18 6.59
C ILE A 744 3.51 16.76 7.75
N ILE A 745 3.45 18.08 7.80
CA ILE A 745 2.40 18.86 8.48
C ILE A 745 1.61 19.57 7.39
N HIS A 746 0.34 19.22 7.24
CA HIS A 746 -0.54 19.79 6.22
C HIS A 746 -1.59 20.68 6.88
N VAL A 747 -1.75 21.88 6.36
CA VAL A 747 -2.72 22.86 6.84
C VAL A 747 -3.70 23.15 5.72
N SER A 748 -4.95 22.73 5.88
CA SER A 748 -6.02 23.07 4.96
C SER A 748 -6.74 24.32 5.44
N LEU A 749 -6.93 25.30 4.56
CA LEU A 749 -7.44 26.63 4.88
C LEU A 749 -8.92 26.77 4.52
N LYS A 750 -9.66 27.52 5.35
CA LYS A 750 -11.05 27.89 5.07
C LYS A 750 -11.14 28.77 3.83
N SER A 751 -10.24 29.74 3.73
CA SER A 751 -10.14 30.65 2.59
C SER A 751 -8.73 30.62 1.99
N PRO A 752 -8.62 30.67 0.65
CA PRO A 752 -7.34 30.53 -0.03
C PRO A 752 -6.47 31.76 0.15
N ILE A 753 -5.17 31.55 0.29
CA ILE A 753 -4.18 32.61 0.44
C ILE A 753 -3.27 32.68 -0.78
N MET A 754 -2.70 33.85 -1.04
CA MET A 754 -1.75 34.04 -2.14
C MET A 754 -0.33 33.71 -1.68
N ILE A 755 0.21 32.61 -2.19
CA ILE A 755 1.60 32.20 -1.95
C ILE A 755 2.37 32.42 -3.26
N GLY A 756 3.19 33.47 -3.29
CA GLY A 756 3.87 33.90 -4.51
C GLY A 756 2.86 34.36 -5.57
N LYS A 757 2.68 33.57 -6.64
CA LYS A 757 1.71 33.81 -7.72
C LYS A 757 0.54 32.83 -7.72
N LYS A 758 0.54 31.83 -6.83
CA LYS A 758 -0.47 30.77 -6.78
C LYS A 758 -1.43 31.02 -5.63
N LYS A 759 -2.73 30.90 -5.93
CA LYS A 759 -3.80 30.81 -4.94
C LYS A 759 -3.78 29.40 -4.34
N ALA A 760 -3.65 29.29 -3.01
CA ALA A 760 -3.49 28.02 -2.31
C ALA A 760 -4.54 27.86 -1.21
N HIS A 761 -5.34 26.80 -1.27
CA HIS A 761 -6.20 26.36 -0.16
C HIS A 761 -5.44 25.50 0.84
N ASP A 762 -4.40 24.82 0.38
CA ASP A 762 -3.63 23.88 1.16
C ASP A 762 -2.18 24.33 1.24
N VAL A 763 -1.65 24.37 2.45
CA VAL A 763 -0.26 24.69 2.73
C VAL A 763 0.38 23.52 3.44
N GLN A 764 1.37 22.92 2.79
CA GLN A 764 2.06 21.75 3.28
C GLN A 764 3.48 22.11 3.68
N PHE A 765 3.85 21.78 4.91
CA PHE A 765 5.18 21.88 5.47
C PHE A 765 5.76 20.48 5.59
N PHE A 766 6.83 20.20 4.85
CA PHE A 766 7.39 18.86 4.81
C PHE A 766 8.90 18.85 4.87
N ARG A 767 9.47 17.74 5.32
CA ARG A 767 10.91 17.49 5.30
C ARG A 767 11.17 16.10 4.74
N GLU A 768 12.17 16.01 3.88
CA GLU A 768 12.62 14.74 3.31
C GLU A 768 13.34 13.94 4.40
N ALA A 769 12.95 12.68 4.58
CA ALA A 769 13.53 11.81 5.61
C ALA A 769 14.96 11.36 5.26
N SER A 770 15.26 11.23 3.96
CA SER A 770 16.55 10.75 3.43
C SER A 770 17.44 11.88 2.91
N ASP A 771 18.74 11.87 3.23
CA ASP A 771 19.75 12.82 2.70
C ASP A 771 20.22 12.52 1.26
N VAL A 772 19.67 11.48 0.62
CA VAL A 772 19.95 11.18 -0.78
C VAL A 772 19.24 12.24 -1.62
N GLN A 773 19.93 13.36 -1.89
CA GLN A 773 19.43 14.42 -2.75
C GLN A 773 19.07 13.86 -4.12
N PHE A 774 17.80 13.53 -4.31
CA PHE A 774 17.21 13.28 -5.62
C PHE A 774 16.90 14.64 -6.24
N ASP A 775 17.77 15.07 -7.15
CA ASP A 775 17.49 16.19 -8.04
C ASP A 775 16.66 15.65 -9.22
N GLU A 776 15.49 16.24 -9.48
CA GLU A 776 14.47 15.85 -10.48
C GLU A 776 14.96 15.89 -11.94
N THR A 777 16.26 16.12 -12.17
CA THR A 777 16.89 16.11 -13.51
C THR A 777 17.90 14.98 -13.71
N GLY A 778 17.89 13.96 -12.85
CA GLY A 778 18.54 12.67 -13.13
C GLY A 778 20.07 12.74 -13.31
N ASN A 779 20.71 13.85 -12.95
CA ASN A 779 22.12 14.05 -13.19
C ASN A 779 22.82 14.57 -11.93
N ARG A 780 23.32 13.65 -11.10
CA ARG A 780 24.47 13.92 -10.23
C ARG A 780 25.28 12.68 -9.88
N LYS A 781 26.50 12.68 -10.42
CA LYS A 781 27.66 11.96 -9.89
C LYS A 781 27.94 12.40 -8.45
N ARG A 782 28.10 11.46 -7.52
CA ARG A 782 29.09 11.58 -6.42
C ARG A 782 29.48 10.21 -5.85
N LYS A 783 30.79 10.08 -5.65
CA LYS A 783 31.52 8.98 -4.98
C LYS A 783 31.09 8.88 -3.52
N TYR A 784 30.75 7.69 -3.04
CA TYR A 784 30.99 7.26 -1.66
C TYR A 784 31.48 5.81 -1.68
N ARG A 785 32.65 5.57 -1.09
CA ARG A 785 33.26 4.24 -0.85
C ARG A 785 32.98 3.91 0.62
N TYR A 786 32.02 3.06 0.93
CA TYR A 786 31.86 2.47 2.26
C TYR A 786 31.27 1.04 2.08
N GLY A 787 31.65 0.10 2.93
CA GLY A 787 31.37 -1.33 2.77
C GLY A 787 30.01 -1.75 3.36
N ASP A 788 29.67 -3.03 3.25
CA ASP A 788 28.39 -3.61 3.72
C ASP A 788 28.10 -3.38 5.23
N GLU A 789 29.13 -3.13 6.04
CA GLU A 789 29.02 -2.78 7.47
C GLU A 789 28.46 -1.36 7.67
N ASP A 790 28.75 -0.44 6.74
CA ASP A 790 28.30 0.95 6.77
C ASP A 790 26.89 1.12 6.17
N GLU A 791 26.46 0.22 5.28
CA GLU A 791 25.11 0.27 4.66
C GLU A 791 24.02 -0.07 5.69
N ILE A 792 24.28 -1.06 6.56
CA ILE A 792 23.41 -1.40 7.70
C ILE A 792 23.43 -0.28 8.75
N GLU A 793 24.59 0.35 9.00
CA GLU A 793 24.67 1.48 9.92
C GLU A 793 23.91 2.70 9.38
N LEU A 794 24.04 3.00 8.07
CA LEU A 794 23.29 4.04 7.39
C LEU A 794 21.79 3.77 7.41
N GLU A 795 21.36 2.52 7.24
CA GLU A 795 19.94 2.15 7.33
C GLU A 795 19.40 2.30 8.78
N GLN A 796 20.17 1.91 9.79
CA GLN A 796 19.79 2.13 11.20
C GLN A 796 19.79 3.62 11.57
N GLN A 797 20.74 4.40 11.06
CA GLN A 797 20.78 5.85 11.24
C GLN A 797 19.59 6.53 10.56
N GLU A 798 19.22 6.08 9.36
CA GLU A 798 18.02 6.52 8.63
C GLU A 798 16.74 6.20 9.40
N ARG A 799 16.59 4.97 9.94
CA ARG A 799 15.44 4.60 10.80
C ARG A 799 15.36 5.45 12.07
N LYS A 800 16.49 5.67 12.76
CA LYS A 800 16.55 6.54 13.94
C LYS A 800 16.22 7.99 13.60
N ARG A 801 16.66 8.48 12.44
CA ARG A 801 16.36 9.83 11.96
C ARG A 801 14.88 9.97 11.65
N ARG A 802 14.27 9.00 10.95
CA ARG A 802 12.81 8.96 10.69
C ARG A 802 11.99 9.02 11.98
N GLN A 803 12.36 8.21 12.97
CA GLN A 803 11.70 8.24 14.28
C GLN A 803 11.88 9.58 15.01
N MET A 804 13.08 10.17 14.92
CA MET A 804 13.35 11.48 15.51
C MET A 804 12.55 12.60 14.81
N LEU A 805 12.49 12.58 13.48
CA LEU A 805 11.71 13.50 12.66
C LEU A 805 10.21 13.37 12.93
N ASN A 806 9.67 12.15 12.98
CA ASN A 806 8.26 11.90 13.33
C ASN A 806 7.93 12.44 14.73
N ARG A 807 8.84 12.24 15.70
CA ARG A 807 8.66 12.78 17.06
C ARG A 807 8.73 14.30 17.10
N GLU A 808 9.65 14.91 16.34
CA GLU A 808 9.81 16.36 16.26
C GLU A 808 8.60 17.03 15.60
N PHE A 809 8.17 16.52 14.44
CA PHE A 809 7.02 17.03 13.70
C PHE A 809 5.71 16.83 14.46
N LYS A 810 5.49 15.66 15.07
CA LYS A 810 4.31 15.42 15.91
C LYS A 810 4.25 16.41 17.09
N ALA A 811 5.35 16.56 17.83
CA ALA A 811 5.42 17.48 18.95
C ALA A 811 5.29 18.96 18.52
N PHE A 812 5.66 19.30 17.28
CA PHE A 812 5.43 20.63 16.73
C PHE A 812 3.97 20.83 16.31
N ALA A 813 3.35 19.85 15.64
CA ALA A 813 1.93 19.88 15.28
C ALA A 813 1.02 20.02 16.52
N GLU A 814 1.29 19.27 17.58
CA GLU A 814 0.57 19.38 18.86
C GLU A 814 0.69 20.80 19.47
N LYS A 815 1.85 21.46 19.33
CA LYS A 815 2.03 22.85 19.78
C LYS A 815 1.33 23.87 18.88
N ILE A 816 1.22 23.60 17.57
CA ILE A 816 0.41 24.41 16.65
C ILE A 816 -1.06 24.34 17.11
N ALA A 817 -1.57 23.14 17.36
CA ALA A 817 -2.92 22.91 17.89
C ALA A 817 -3.15 23.63 19.23
N GLU A 818 -2.25 23.46 20.20
CA GLU A 818 -2.35 24.15 21.51
C GLU A 818 -2.37 25.68 21.37
N ALA A 819 -1.52 26.24 20.50
CA ALA A 819 -1.48 27.68 20.23
C ALA A 819 -2.72 28.18 19.48
N ALA A 820 -3.22 27.39 18.53
CA ALA A 820 -4.46 27.69 17.80
C ALA A 820 -5.64 27.75 18.77
N THR A 821 -5.80 26.74 19.64
CA THR A 821 -6.86 26.70 20.65
C THR A 821 -6.74 27.80 21.69
N ALA A 822 -5.53 28.15 22.12
CA ALA A 822 -5.31 29.27 23.04
C ALA A 822 -5.66 30.64 22.43
N SER A 823 -5.58 30.80 21.10
CA SER A 823 -5.78 32.08 20.41
C SER A 823 -7.18 32.26 19.81
N SER A 824 -7.73 31.22 19.20
CA SER A 824 -9.05 31.24 18.53
C SER A 824 -10.18 30.88 19.47
N GLY A 825 -9.90 30.17 20.58
CA GLY A 825 -10.92 29.62 21.48
C GLY A 825 -11.56 28.32 20.98
N ASP A 826 -11.40 28.00 19.70
CA ASP A 826 -11.87 26.76 19.08
C ASP A 826 -10.85 25.62 19.30
N THR A 827 -11.33 24.42 19.61
CA THR A 827 -10.50 23.22 19.73
C THR A 827 -10.03 22.79 18.35
N LEU A 828 -8.74 22.98 18.05
CA LEU A 828 -8.11 22.46 16.83
C LEU A 828 -7.35 21.20 17.21
N GLU A 829 -7.76 20.05 16.70
CA GLU A 829 -7.07 18.79 16.91
C GLU A 829 -6.09 18.49 15.76
N VAL A 830 -5.06 17.69 16.06
CA VAL A 830 -4.12 17.22 15.04
C VAL A 830 -4.60 15.87 14.55
N ASP A 831 -5.09 15.84 13.32
CA ASP A 831 -5.55 14.60 12.70
C ASP A 831 -4.39 13.79 12.12
N ILE A 832 -4.45 12.47 12.32
CA ILE A 832 -3.45 11.52 11.84
C ILE A 832 -4.16 10.50 10.94
N PRO A 833 -3.75 10.36 9.66
CA PRO A 833 -4.38 9.40 8.75
C PRO A 833 -4.26 7.95 9.22
N PHE A 834 -5.39 7.22 9.20
CA PHE A 834 -5.47 5.80 9.52
C PHE A 834 -5.08 4.95 8.32
N ARG A 835 -3.82 4.52 8.27
CA ARG A 835 -3.32 3.68 7.17
C ARG A 835 -4.01 2.31 7.09
N GLU A 836 -4.52 1.78 8.19
CA GLU A 836 -5.20 0.47 8.23
C GLU A 836 -6.57 0.49 7.53
N LEU A 837 -7.21 1.66 7.44
CA LEU A 837 -8.51 1.85 6.76
C LEU A 837 -8.34 2.46 5.36
N SER A 838 -7.11 2.49 4.82
CA SER A 838 -6.84 3.12 3.53
C SER A 838 -7.24 2.23 2.36
N PHE A 839 -7.77 2.84 1.32
CA PHE A 839 -8.14 2.17 0.07
C PHE A 839 -7.51 2.89 -1.13
N GLU A 840 -7.46 2.23 -2.28
CA GLU A 840 -6.86 2.78 -3.50
C GLU A 840 -7.96 3.24 -4.46
N GLY A 841 -7.77 4.39 -5.08
CA GLY A 841 -8.73 4.95 -6.04
C GLY A 841 -8.18 6.15 -6.81
N VAL A 842 -8.93 6.58 -7.81
CA VAL A 842 -8.57 7.66 -8.74
C VAL A 842 -9.51 8.85 -8.51
N PRO A 843 -9.21 9.77 -7.56
CA PRO A 843 -10.02 10.95 -7.29
C PRO A 843 -9.90 12.05 -8.36
N ILE A 844 -8.80 12.04 -9.12
CA ILE A 844 -8.50 13.09 -10.11
C ILE A 844 -8.01 12.47 -11.43
N ARG A 845 -6.76 12.00 -11.48
CA ARG A 845 -6.13 11.45 -12.72
C ARG A 845 -5.19 10.28 -12.48
N GLN A 846 -4.76 10.07 -11.25
CA GLN A 846 -3.81 9.04 -10.87
C GLN A 846 -4.41 8.17 -9.76
N ASN A 847 -4.05 6.89 -9.77
CA ASN A 847 -4.40 5.99 -8.68
C ASN A 847 -3.57 6.39 -7.45
N VAL A 848 -4.25 6.71 -6.37
CA VAL A 848 -3.64 7.16 -5.11
C VAL A 848 -4.25 6.40 -3.95
N ARG A 849 -3.47 6.28 -2.88
CA ARG A 849 -3.95 5.77 -1.61
C ARG A 849 -4.70 6.88 -0.88
N LEU A 850 -5.98 6.66 -0.65
CA LEU A 850 -6.87 7.52 0.13
C LEU A 850 -6.89 7.01 1.56
N GLN A 851 -6.71 7.92 2.52
CA GLN A 851 -6.59 7.59 3.93
C GLN A 851 -7.66 8.33 4.73
N PRO A 852 -8.57 7.61 5.40
CA PRO A 852 -9.47 8.21 6.37
C PRO A 852 -8.70 8.76 7.59
N THR A 853 -9.21 9.83 8.17
CA THR A 853 -8.82 10.41 9.47
C THR A 853 -10.07 10.47 10.35
N THR A 854 -9.98 11.09 11.53
CA THR A 854 -11.13 11.28 12.43
C THR A 854 -12.27 12.05 11.74
N GLU A 855 -11.93 13.12 11.01
CA GLU A 855 -12.94 14.02 10.44
C GLU A 855 -12.86 14.19 8.91
N CYS A 856 -11.83 13.66 8.27
CA CYS A 856 -11.58 13.85 6.83
C CYS A 856 -11.19 12.56 6.09
N LEU A 857 -11.48 12.49 4.79
CA LEU A 857 -10.80 11.60 3.84
C LEU A 857 -9.70 12.39 3.14
N VAL A 858 -8.44 11.92 3.23
CA VAL A 858 -7.29 12.69 2.74
C VAL A 858 -6.34 11.92 1.83
N HIS A 859 -5.68 12.66 0.96
CA HIS A 859 -4.47 12.26 0.23
C HIS A 859 -3.49 13.43 0.24
N LEU A 860 -2.38 13.28 0.98
CA LEU A 860 -1.45 14.37 1.26
C LEU A 860 -0.01 14.08 0.77
N SER A 861 0.31 12.88 0.29
CA SER A 861 1.68 12.50 -0.08
C SER A 861 2.23 13.37 -1.23
N ASP A 862 1.42 13.66 -2.24
CA ASP A 862 1.78 14.45 -3.41
C ASP A 862 0.64 15.34 -3.92
N PRO A 863 0.95 16.47 -4.58
CA PRO A 863 -0.06 17.33 -5.19
C PRO A 863 -0.54 16.74 -6.53
N PRO A 864 -1.84 16.85 -6.87
CA PRO A 864 -2.88 17.62 -6.18
C PRO A 864 -3.39 16.93 -4.91
N PHE A 865 -3.38 17.66 -3.80
CA PHE A 865 -3.88 17.16 -2.52
C PHE A 865 -5.39 17.00 -2.55
N LEU A 866 -5.88 16.00 -1.83
CA LEU A 866 -7.30 15.81 -1.59
C LEU A 866 -7.57 15.91 -0.09
N VAL A 867 -8.46 16.82 0.30
CA VAL A 867 -8.96 16.94 1.68
C VAL A 867 -10.47 17.08 1.61
N VAL A 868 -11.17 16.03 2.04
CA VAL A 868 -12.63 15.99 2.06
C VAL A 868 -13.08 15.92 3.50
N THR A 869 -13.81 16.94 3.98
CA THR A 869 -14.38 16.93 5.32
C THR A 869 -15.62 16.07 5.35
N LEU A 870 -15.65 15.05 6.23
CA LEU A 870 -16.73 14.05 6.27
C LEU A 870 -18.08 14.69 6.64
N SER A 871 -18.09 15.69 7.52
CA SER A 871 -19.30 16.42 7.92
C SER A 871 -19.93 17.27 6.80
N GLU A 872 -19.20 17.53 5.71
CA GLU A 872 -19.68 18.25 4.52
C GLU A 872 -20.25 17.32 3.44
N ILE A 873 -20.16 16.01 3.62
CA ILE A 873 -20.75 15.02 2.72
C ILE A 873 -22.24 14.89 3.07
N GLU A 874 -23.10 14.97 2.04
CA GLU A 874 -24.54 14.76 2.15
C GLU A 874 -24.88 13.28 1.94
N ILE A 875 -24.32 12.66 0.89
CA ILE A 875 -24.52 11.25 0.54
C ILE A 875 -23.35 10.73 -0.31
N ALA A 876 -23.03 9.44 -0.16
CA ALA A 876 -22.05 8.73 -0.99
C ALA A 876 -22.76 7.74 -1.92
N SER A 877 -22.54 7.88 -3.23
CA SER A 877 -23.10 7.00 -4.27
C SER A 877 -22.03 6.05 -4.79
N LEU A 878 -22.20 4.76 -4.55
CA LEU A 878 -21.35 3.68 -5.08
C LEU A 878 -21.90 3.24 -6.45
N GLU A 879 -21.17 3.55 -7.50
CA GLU A 879 -21.54 3.26 -8.89
C GLU A 879 -20.79 2.03 -9.42
N ARG A 880 -21.37 1.35 -10.43
CA ARG A 880 -20.85 0.10 -11.02
C ARG A 880 -20.72 -1.06 -10.03
N VAL A 881 -21.58 -1.09 -9.01
CA VAL A 881 -21.66 -2.22 -8.09
C VAL A 881 -22.47 -3.33 -8.76
N GLN A 882 -21.81 -4.20 -9.52
CA GLN A 882 -22.44 -5.35 -10.20
C GLN A 882 -21.56 -6.61 -10.09
N PHE A 883 -22.21 -7.77 -9.99
CA PHE A 883 -21.52 -9.06 -9.96
C PHE A 883 -20.70 -9.27 -11.24
N GLY A 884 -19.38 -9.47 -11.09
CA GLY A 884 -18.44 -9.72 -12.20
C GLY A 884 -17.49 -8.56 -12.53
N LEU A 885 -17.74 -7.35 -12.00
CA LEU A 885 -16.81 -6.22 -12.13
C LEU A 885 -15.72 -6.26 -11.05
N LYS A 886 -14.47 -6.05 -11.46
CA LYS A 886 -13.30 -6.01 -10.56
C LYS A 886 -13.13 -4.67 -9.85
N GLN A 887 -13.82 -3.64 -10.32
CA GLN A 887 -13.70 -2.27 -9.83
C GLN A 887 -15.07 -1.60 -9.81
N PHE A 888 -15.29 -0.75 -8.82
CA PHE A 888 -16.46 0.13 -8.70
C PHE A 888 -16.01 1.59 -8.59
N ASP A 889 -16.93 2.55 -8.73
CA ASP A 889 -16.67 3.97 -8.53
C ASP A 889 -17.44 4.48 -7.31
N MET A 890 -16.97 5.58 -6.71
CA MET A 890 -17.63 6.24 -5.60
C MET A 890 -17.75 7.74 -5.89
N VAL A 891 -18.95 8.29 -5.74
CA VAL A 891 -19.23 9.71 -5.90
C VAL A 891 -19.66 10.29 -4.57
N LEU A 892 -18.94 11.30 -4.09
CA LEU A 892 -19.25 12.02 -2.86
C LEU A 892 -19.99 13.31 -3.20
N ILE A 893 -21.25 13.41 -2.77
CA ILE A 893 -22.09 14.59 -2.93
C ILE A 893 -22.00 15.44 -1.67
N PHE A 894 -21.80 16.74 -1.82
CA PHE A 894 -21.64 17.68 -0.71
C PHE A 894 -22.97 18.30 -0.29
N LYS A 895 -23.07 18.72 0.98
CA LYS A 895 -24.23 19.47 1.51
C LYS A 895 -24.44 20.82 0.82
N ASP A 896 -23.35 21.42 0.35
CA ASP A 896 -23.39 22.59 -0.53
C ASP A 896 -23.54 22.12 -1.97
N PHE A 897 -24.77 22.16 -2.49
CA PHE A 897 -25.08 21.72 -3.84
C PHE A 897 -24.47 22.59 -4.94
N THR A 898 -23.93 23.77 -4.62
CA THR A 898 -23.19 24.60 -5.58
C THR A 898 -21.80 24.03 -5.88
N LYS A 899 -21.27 23.19 -4.97
CA LYS A 899 -20.00 22.49 -5.14
C LYS A 899 -20.20 21.24 -6.00
N SER A 900 -19.37 21.08 -7.02
CA SER A 900 -19.40 19.89 -7.88
C SER A 900 -19.10 18.62 -7.07
N PRO A 901 -19.84 17.50 -7.30
CA PRO A 901 -19.56 16.22 -6.68
C PRO A 901 -18.13 15.74 -6.95
N LEU A 902 -17.55 15.03 -5.98
CA LEU A 902 -16.22 14.45 -6.11
C LEU A 902 -16.31 13.00 -6.56
N HIS A 903 -15.66 12.68 -7.67
CA HIS A 903 -15.59 11.32 -8.21
C HIS A 903 -14.29 10.63 -7.79
N ILE A 904 -14.40 9.44 -7.22
CA ILE A 904 -13.30 8.54 -6.90
C ILE A 904 -13.50 7.26 -7.69
N ASN A 905 -12.71 7.11 -8.75
CA ASN A 905 -12.92 6.04 -9.72
C ASN A 905 -11.99 4.84 -9.47
N SER A 906 -12.34 3.69 -10.06
CA SER A 906 -11.49 2.48 -10.13
C SER A 906 -11.10 1.89 -8.76
N ILE A 907 -12.01 1.92 -7.78
CA ILE A 907 -11.80 1.29 -6.48
C ILE A 907 -11.92 -0.24 -6.62
N PRO A 908 -10.96 -1.05 -6.13
CA PRO A 908 -11.04 -2.52 -6.21
C PRO A 908 -12.29 -3.08 -5.50
N SER A 909 -13.02 -4.00 -6.14
CA SER A 909 -14.25 -4.59 -5.55
C SER A 909 -14.02 -5.39 -4.28
N VAL A 910 -12.80 -5.86 -4.02
CA VAL A 910 -12.39 -6.50 -2.76
C VAL A 910 -12.52 -5.55 -1.57
N GLN A 911 -12.42 -4.23 -1.81
CA GLN A 911 -12.51 -3.17 -0.78
C GLN A 911 -13.94 -2.63 -0.64
N LEU A 912 -14.94 -3.19 -1.33
CA LEU A 912 -16.32 -2.68 -1.30
C LEU A 912 -16.92 -2.75 0.11
N ASP A 913 -16.80 -3.90 0.78
CA ASP A 913 -17.35 -4.08 2.13
C ASP A 913 -16.62 -3.19 3.15
N ASP A 914 -15.31 -3.01 3.01
CA ASP A 914 -14.52 -2.11 3.86
C ASP A 914 -14.95 -0.65 3.70
N VAL A 915 -15.18 -0.20 2.46
CA VAL A 915 -15.67 1.16 2.16
C VAL A 915 -17.10 1.36 2.70
N LYS A 916 -17.99 0.37 2.56
CA LYS A 916 -19.35 0.43 3.13
C LYS A 916 -19.33 0.50 4.66
N ASN A 917 -18.55 -0.36 5.29
CA ASN A 917 -18.39 -0.37 6.75
C ASN A 917 -17.79 0.95 7.26
N TRP A 918 -16.83 1.51 6.52
CA TRP A 918 -16.27 2.81 6.84
C TRP A 918 -17.32 3.92 6.74
N LEU A 919 -18.04 4.04 5.62
CA LEU A 919 -19.08 5.06 5.42
C LEU A 919 -20.20 4.95 6.48
N ASP A 920 -20.61 3.73 6.82
CA ASP A 920 -21.59 3.47 7.87
C ASP A 920 -21.07 3.90 9.26
N SER A 921 -19.80 3.61 9.57
CA SER A 921 -19.19 3.97 10.86
C SER A 921 -19.02 5.47 11.08
N VAL A 922 -19.08 6.27 10.02
CA VAL A 922 -18.99 7.74 10.06
C VAL A 922 -20.34 8.43 9.80
N ASP A 923 -21.43 7.68 9.87
CA ASP A 923 -22.82 8.16 9.68
C ASP A 923 -23.07 8.83 8.32
N ILE A 924 -22.40 8.38 7.25
CA ILE A 924 -22.63 8.89 5.88
C ILE A 924 -23.67 7.99 5.18
N PRO A 925 -24.79 8.56 4.68
CA PRO A 925 -25.76 7.82 3.87
C PRO A 925 -25.11 7.25 2.62
N LEU A 926 -25.37 5.98 2.32
CA LEU A 926 -24.86 5.29 1.13
C LEU A 926 -25.99 4.98 0.13
N ALA A 927 -25.66 5.03 -1.16
CA ALA A 927 -26.52 4.57 -2.25
C ALA A 927 -25.71 3.67 -3.20
N GLU A 928 -26.36 2.70 -3.83
CA GLU A 928 -25.70 1.73 -4.72
C GLU A 928 -26.39 1.70 -6.07
N GLY A 929 -25.61 1.83 -7.15
CA GLY A 929 -26.12 1.84 -8.52
C GLY A 929 -25.26 0.98 -9.45
N PRO A 930 -25.85 0.22 -10.38
CA PRO A 930 -25.10 -0.57 -11.37
C PRO A 930 -24.50 0.29 -12.48
N VAL A 931 -24.98 1.52 -12.66
CA VAL A 931 -24.59 2.44 -13.75
C VAL A 931 -24.01 3.73 -13.18
N ASN A 932 -23.16 4.39 -13.97
CA ASN A 932 -22.69 5.74 -13.65
C ASN A 932 -23.74 6.78 -14.01
N LEU A 933 -24.03 7.70 -13.08
CA LEU A 933 -24.99 8.76 -13.31
C LEU A 933 -24.31 10.02 -13.86
N ASN A 934 -25.03 10.78 -14.69
CA ASN A 934 -24.59 12.10 -15.11
C ASN A 934 -24.99 13.15 -14.07
N TRP A 935 -24.09 13.42 -13.13
CA TRP A 935 -24.35 14.32 -12.01
C TRP A 935 -24.53 15.79 -12.40
N ASN A 936 -24.03 16.24 -13.56
CA ASN A 936 -24.11 17.65 -13.95
C ASN A 936 -25.57 18.13 -14.19
N PRO A 937 -26.40 17.44 -15.00
CA PRO A 937 -27.84 17.71 -15.09
C PRO A 937 -28.57 17.57 -13.76
N ILE A 938 -28.26 16.51 -12.99
CA ILE A 938 -28.93 16.21 -11.71
C ILE A 938 -28.71 17.37 -10.72
N MET A 939 -27.46 17.78 -10.50
CA MET A 939 -27.13 18.89 -9.60
C MET A 939 -27.73 20.21 -10.08
N LYS A 940 -27.93 20.40 -11.39
CA LYS A 940 -28.58 21.59 -11.92
C LYS A 940 -30.06 21.62 -11.52
N THR A 941 -30.78 20.52 -11.71
CA THR A 941 -32.18 20.38 -11.30
C THR A 941 -32.34 20.57 -9.79
N ILE A 942 -31.45 19.96 -8.98
CA ILE A 942 -31.46 20.11 -7.51
C ILE A 942 -31.18 21.56 -7.10
N ASN A 943 -30.26 22.26 -7.77
CA ASN A 943 -29.97 23.67 -7.45
C ASN A 943 -31.06 24.64 -7.93
N ASP A 944 -31.84 24.27 -8.95
CA ASP A 944 -32.93 25.11 -9.47
C ASP A 944 -34.12 25.14 -8.48
N ASP A 945 -34.48 24.00 -7.89
CA ASP A 945 -35.44 23.92 -6.77
C ASP A 945 -35.08 22.81 -5.75
N PRO A 946 -34.27 23.11 -4.72
CA PRO A 946 -33.90 22.14 -3.69
C PRO A 946 -35.09 21.66 -2.85
N TYR A 947 -36.11 22.52 -2.68
CA TYR A 947 -37.27 22.19 -1.85
C TYR A 947 -38.17 21.18 -2.55
N GLU A 948 -38.47 21.40 -3.83
CA GLU A 948 -39.23 20.47 -4.66
C GLU A 948 -38.52 19.10 -4.74
N PHE A 949 -37.18 19.08 -4.84
CA PHE A 949 -36.39 17.86 -4.83
C PHE A 949 -36.64 17.01 -3.57
N PHE A 950 -36.51 17.61 -2.38
CA PHE A 950 -36.80 16.88 -1.13
C PHE A 950 -38.29 16.56 -0.99
N GLN A 951 -39.21 17.36 -1.56
CA GLN A 951 -40.64 17.03 -1.53
C GLN A 951 -40.97 15.77 -2.37
N GLN A 952 -40.27 15.55 -3.48
CA GLN A 952 -40.48 14.41 -4.39
C GLN A 952 -39.73 13.13 -3.97
N GLY A 953 -39.18 13.08 -2.75
CA GLY A 953 -38.47 11.91 -2.23
C GLY A 953 -36.95 12.06 -2.15
N GLY A 954 -36.39 13.20 -2.58
CA GLY A 954 -34.98 13.51 -2.40
C GLY A 954 -34.05 12.47 -3.03
N TRP A 955 -33.18 11.86 -2.21
CA TRP A 955 -32.17 10.92 -2.67
C TRP A 955 -32.66 9.48 -2.89
N THR A 956 -33.95 9.21 -2.75
CA THR A 956 -34.51 7.85 -2.92
C THR A 956 -34.35 7.30 -4.33
N PHE A 957 -34.29 8.15 -5.37
CA PHE A 957 -34.08 7.72 -6.76
C PHE A 957 -32.72 7.01 -6.99
N LEU A 958 -31.76 7.16 -6.07
CA LEU A 958 -30.47 6.47 -6.11
C LEU A 958 -30.52 5.04 -5.56
N GLY A 959 -31.71 4.51 -5.25
CA GLY A 959 -31.88 3.16 -4.72
C GLY A 959 -31.86 3.08 -3.19
N GLY A 960 -32.17 4.18 -2.49
CA GLY A 960 -32.34 4.16 -1.03
C GLY A 960 -33.53 3.30 -0.65
N THR A 961 -33.31 2.20 0.06
CA THR A 961 -34.34 1.23 0.49
C THR A 961 -35.50 1.92 1.23
N ALA A 962 -36.59 2.17 0.51
CA ALA A 962 -37.90 2.45 1.09
C ALA A 962 -38.71 1.15 1.11
N GLY A 963 -39.10 0.76 2.33
CA GLY A 963 -40.19 -0.13 2.72
C GLY A 963 -40.73 -1.15 1.70
N ASP A 964 -40.37 -2.41 1.93
CA ASP A 964 -41.15 -3.60 1.59
C ASP A 964 -42.50 -3.57 2.35
N ASP A 965 -43.46 -2.78 1.85
CA ASP A 965 -44.83 -2.70 2.37
C ASP A 965 -45.86 -2.59 1.22
N SER A 966 -45.71 -3.46 0.22
CA SER A 966 -46.81 -3.85 -0.67
C SER A 966 -46.68 -5.34 -0.99
N GLU A 967 -47.62 -6.12 -0.44
CA GLU A 967 -47.81 -7.55 -0.69
C GLU A 967 -47.84 -7.90 -2.20
N PRO A 968 -47.45 -9.14 -2.58
CA PRO A 968 -47.37 -9.54 -3.98
C PRO A 968 -48.77 -9.86 -4.51
N GLU A 969 -49.26 -9.04 -5.44
CA GLU A 969 -50.31 -9.44 -6.36
C GLU A 969 -49.75 -9.46 -7.79
N ASP A 970 -49.90 -10.61 -8.43
CA ASP A 970 -49.55 -10.87 -9.83
C ASP A 970 -50.36 -9.99 -10.81
N GLU A 971 -49.70 -9.66 -11.92
CA GLU A 971 -50.19 -9.19 -13.23
C GLU A 971 -50.37 -7.69 -13.55
N SER A 972 -49.62 -7.30 -14.59
CA SER A 972 -49.91 -6.36 -15.69
C SER A 972 -49.38 -4.91 -15.61
N GLU A 973 -48.45 -4.66 -16.56
CA GLU A 973 -48.23 -3.46 -17.37
C GLU A 973 -48.56 -2.08 -16.77
N THR A 974 -47.53 -1.25 -16.53
CA THR A 974 -47.27 0.02 -17.25
C THR A 974 -46.31 0.92 -16.44
N GLU A 975 -45.06 1.06 -16.89
CA GLU A 975 -44.26 2.26 -16.60
C GLU A 975 -43.63 2.79 -17.90
N SER A 976 -44.44 3.61 -18.56
CA SER A 976 -44.11 4.88 -19.23
C SER A 976 -42.70 5.05 -19.81
N GLU A 977 -42.53 4.50 -21.00
CA GLU A 977 -41.59 4.97 -22.03
C GLU A 977 -42.08 6.33 -22.56
N PHE A 978 -41.24 7.37 -22.48
CA PHE A 978 -41.54 8.68 -23.05
C PHE A 978 -41.10 8.68 -24.52
N GLU A 979 -41.97 8.20 -25.40
CA GLU A 979 -41.80 8.27 -26.85
C GLU A 979 -42.82 9.26 -27.44
N ALA A 980 -42.35 10.20 -28.26
CA ALA A 980 -43.17 11.15 -28.99
C ALA A 980 -43.41 10.60 -30.41
N GLU A 981 -44.67 10.28 -30.74
CA GLU A 981 -45.07 9.87 -32.07
C GLU A 981 -45.08 11.04 -33.09
N GLN A 982 -44.75 10.66 -34.33
CA GLN A 982 -44.57 11.44 -35.55
C GLN A 982 -45.89 11.84 -36.21
N GLU A 983 -45.86 12.91 -37.01
CA GLU A 983 -46.80 13.14 -38.12
C GLU A 983 -46.10 12.96 -39.47
N GLU A 984 -46.80 12.28 -40.37
CA GLU A 984 -46.42 11.74 -41.69
C GLU A 984 -46.10 12.80 -42.77
N LEU A 985 -45.27 12.42 -43.77
CA LEU A 985 -45.70 12.41 -45.18
C LEU A 985 -44.70 11.70 -46.13
N SER A 986 -45.17 10.55 -46.61
CA SER A 986 -45.15 10.00 -47.99
C SER A 986 -43.85 9.52 -48.65
N SER A 987 -43.87 8.20 -48.95
CA SER A 987 -43.64 7.53 -50.25
C SER A 987 -42.26 7.70 -50.91
N GLU A 988 -41.58 6.68 -51.44
CA GLU A 988 -42.04 5.51 -52.20
C GLU A 988 -40.81 4.60 -52.45
N GLU A 989 -41.00 3.27 -52.38
CA GLU A 989 -40.53 2.20 -53.31
C GLU A 989 -39.06 2.19 -53.83
N SER A 990 -38.33 1.08 -54.01
CA SER A 990 -38.58 -0.38 -54.01
C SER A 990 -37.25 -1.12 -54.31
N GLU A 991 -37.13 -2.36 -53.78
CA GLU A 991 -36.62 -3.61 -54.43
C GLU A 991 -35.18 -3.65 -55.04
N VAL A 992 -34.32 -4.69 -54.98
CA VAL A 992 -34.36 -6.14 -54.64
C VAL A 992 -32.90 -6.72 -54.53
N GLU A 993 -32.77 -7.79 -53.73
CA GLU A 993 -31.95 -9.04 -53.74
C GLU A 993 -30.78 -9.20 -54.76
N GLU A 994 -29.67 -9.95 -54.59
CA GLU A 994 -29.28 -11.10 -53.74
C GLU A 994 -27.76 -11.42 -53.92
N SER A 995 -27.19 -12.20 -52.99
CA SER A 995 -26.09 -13.19 -53.15
C SER A 995 -24.58 -12.82 -53.00
N ASP A 996 -24.03 -13.29 -51.87
CA ASP A 996 -22.86 -14.16 -51.63
C ASP A 996 -21.47 -14.01 -52.30
N TYR A 997 -20.47 -14.05 -51.39
CA TYR A 997 -19.12 -14.65 -51.43
C TYR A 997 -17.85 -13.76 -51.54
N ASP A 998 -16.85 -14.18 -50.74
CA ASP A 998 -15.43 -13.75 -50.64
C ASP A 998 -15.17 -12.46 -49.83
N GLY A 999 -14.17 -12.28 -48.98
CA GLY A 999 -12.93 -12.97 -48.66
C GLY A 999 -12.00 -11.93 -47.98
N SER A 1000 -11.16 -12.38 -47.03
CA SER A 1000 -9.93 -11.71 -46.55
C SER A 1000 -9.91 -10.22 -46.15
N ASP A 1001 -9.43 -10.00 -44.92
CA ASP A 1001 -8.42 -8.99 -44.55
C ASP A 1001 -8.77 -7.48 -44.64
N ALA A 1002 -8.59 -6.78 -43.52
CA ALA A 1002 -8.64 -5.32 -43.43
C ALA A 1002 -7.47 -4.82 -42.58
N SER A 1003 -6.29 -4.79 -43.19
CA SER A 1003 -5.26 -3.79 -42.89
C SER A 1003 -5.61 -2.49 -43.61
N ASP A 1004 -5.34 -1.36 -42.95
CA ASP A 1004 -4.91 -0.05 -43.47
C ASP A 1004 -5.52 0.45 -44.80
N ASP A 1005 -5.95 1.69 -44.92
CA ASP A 1005 -5.12 2.83 -44.60
C ASP A 1005 -5.88 4.13 -44.83
N GLU A 1006 -5.33 5.18 -44.23
CA GLU A 1006 -5.16 6.50 -44.81
C GLU A 1006 -6.38 7.25 -45.38
N GLY A 1007 -6.53 8.43 -44.79
CA GLY A 1007 -6.17 9.57 -45.61
C GLY A 1007 -6.73 10.86 -45.04
N SER A 1008 -5.95 11.62 -44.27
CA SER A 1008 -4.93 12.52 -44.83
C SER A 1008 -5.63 13.74 -45.43
N ASP A 1009 -5.23 14.98 -45.19
CA ASP A 1009 -3.90 15.51 -44.90
C ASP A 1009 -4.17 16.95 -44.46
N SER A 1010 -3.33 17.55 -43.61
CA SER A 1010 -2.18 18.39 -44.00
C SER A 1010 -2.55 19.56 -44.92
N GLY A 1011 -1.84 20.66 -44.92
CA GLY A 1011 -0.41 20.89 -44.67
C GLY A 1011 -0.15 22.21 -45.41
N PHE A 1012 0.75 23.06 -44.96
CA PHE A 1012 2.17 23.09 -45.31
C PHE A 1012 2.59 24.54 -44.95
N ASP A 1013 3.82 24.95 -44.70
CA ASP A 1013 5.13 24.34 -44.45
C ASP A 1013 6.13 25.53 -44.44
N ASP A 1014 7.26 25.39 -43.76
CA ASP A 1014 8.57 25.79 -44.29
C ASP A 1014 9.68 25.26 -43.37
N GLU A 1015 10.25 24.16 -43.85
CA GLU A 1015 11.62 23.66 -43.77
C GLU A 1015 12.69 24.50 -43.05
N SER A 1016 13.45 23.83 -42.16
CA SER A 1016 14.90 24.00 -42.09
C SER A 1016 15.53 22.69 -41.62
N GLU A 1017 16.34 22.14 -42.52
CA GLU A 1017 17.03 20.85 -42.51
C GLU A 1017 17.72 20.50 -41.17
N GLY A 1018 17.34 19.35 -40.59
CA GLY A 1018 18.03 18.74 -39.45
C GLY A 1018 19.14 17.80 -39.93
N GLU A 1019 20.38 18.09 -39.51
CA GLU A 1019 21.57 17.27 -39.80
C GLU A 1019 21.44 15.85 -39.21
N ASP A 1020 21.95 14.85 -39.94
CA ASP A 1020 21.95 13.42 -39.61
C ASP A 1020 22.72 13.11 -38.30
N TRP A 1021 22.26 12.10 -37.56
CA TRP A 1021 22.75 11.73 -36.23
C TRP A 1021 24.24 11.37 -36.23
N ASP A 1022 24.76 10.84 -37.33
CA ASP A 1022 26.19 10.56 -37.51
C ASP A 1022 27.05 11.85 -37.60
N GLU A 1023 26.47 12.94 -38.12
CA GLU A 1023 27.14 14.25 -38.18
C GLU A 1023 27.12 14.96 -36.82
N LEU A 1024 26.04 14.79 -36.05
CA LEU A 1024 25.94 15.24 -34.65
C LEU A 1024 26.87 14.48 -33.72
N GLU A 1025 27.03 13.16 -33.90
CA GLU A 1025 27.96 12.35 -33.12
C GLU A 1025 29.42 12.67 -33.48
N ARG A 1026 29.70 12.97 -34.77
CA ARG A 1026 31.00 13.47 -35.21
C ARG A 1026 31.29 14.90 -34.71
N LYS A 1027 30.29 15.79 -34.60
CA LYS A 1027 30.40 17.13 -33.97
C LYS A 1027 30.63 17.01 -32.46
N ALA A 1028 29.98 16.06 -31.79
CA ALA A 1028 30.17 15.78 -30.36
C ALA A 1028 31.57 15.20 -30.09
N ALA A 1029 32.04 14.25 -30.90
CA ALA A 1029 33.40 13.70 -30.80
C ALA A 1029 34.48 14.75 -31.11
N LYS A 1030 34.26 15.65 -32.08
CA LYS A 1030 35.15 16.81 -32.32
C LYS A 1030 35.12 17.82 -31.17
N SER A 1031 33.98 18.06 -30.56
CA SER A 1031 33.82 18.94 -29.39
C SER A 1031 34.57 18.39 -28.18
N ASP A 1032 34.47 17.09 -27.92
CA ASP A 1032 35.19 16.44 -26.80
C ASP A 1032 36.69 16.32 -27.06
N SER A 1033 37.12 16.08 -28.30
CA SER A 1033 38.54 16.14 -28.70
C SER A 1033 39.11 17.56 -28.55
N LYS A 1034 38.35 18.59 -28.96
CA LYS A 1034 38.75 20.00 -28.78
C LYS A 1034 38.73 20.43 -27.31
N ARG A 1035 37.87 19.83 -26.48
CA ARG A 1035 37.84 20.06 -25.03
C ARG A 1035 38.97 19.34 -24.29
N THR A 1036 39.46 18.21 -24.82
CA THR A 1036 40.67 17.53 -24.33
C THR A 1036 41.96 18.20 -24.82
N GLU A 1037 41.98 18.83 -25.99
CA GLU A 1037 43.09 19.69 -26.43
C GLU A 1037 43.14 21.04 -25.67
N VAL A 1038 41.99 21.66 -25.37
CA VAL A 1038 41.92 22.91 -24.59
C VAL A 1038 42.18 22.67 -23.08
N ALA A 1039 41.95 21.45 -22.58
CA ALA A 1039 42.31 21.05 -21.20
C ALA A 1039 43.75 20.52 -21.05
N ARG A 1040 44.52 20.43 -22.15
CA ARG A 1040 45.96 20.10 -22.14
C ARG A 1040 46.86 21.28 -22.54
N GLY A 1041 46.36 22.50 -22.45
CA GLY A 1041 47.08 23.72 -22.79
C GLY A 1041 47.05 24.78 -21.69
N HIS A 1042 47.45 24.46 -20.45
CA HIS A 1042 48.15 25.40 -19.55
C HIS A 1042 48.72 24.72 -18.28
N GLU A 1043 49.63 23.76 -18.43
CA GLU A 1043 50.75 23.63 -17.50
C GLU A 1043 51.99 24.09 -18.26
N SER A 1044 52.43 25.32 -17.98
CA SER A 1044 53.66 25.89 -18.52
C SER A 1044 54.80 25.58 -17.56
N ASP A 1045 55.63 24.60 -17.93
CA ASP A 1045 57.05 24.62 -17.63
C ASP A 1045 57.73 25.04 -18.93
N ASP A 1046 58.15 26.31 -19.02
CA ASP A 1046 59.31 26.62 -19.86
C ASP A 1046 60.02 27.86 -19.32
N SER A 1047 61.22 27.58 -18.82
CA SER A 1047 62.37 28.48 -18.78
C SER A 1047 62.61 29.16 -20.14
N ASP A 1048 63.32 30.29 -20.08
CA ASP A 1048 63.93 31.00 -21.20
C ASP A 1048 63.04 31.91 -22.07
N ARG A 1049 62.96 33.18 -21.65
CA ARG A 1049 63.32 34.29 -22.57
C ARG A 1049 63.86 35.54 -21.84
N PRO A 1050 64.71 36.35 -22.51
CA PRO A 1050 65.63 37.27 -21.85
C PRO A 1050 65.05 38.65 -21.49
N LYS A 1051 65.72 39.24 -20.49
CA LYS A 1051 65.68 40.60 -19.93
C LYS A 1051 65.33 41.75 -20.89
N LYS A 1052 64.51 42.71 -20.42
CA LYS A 1052 64.95 44.11 -20.13
C LYS A 1052 63.87 45.01 -19.47
N LYS A 1053 64.25 45.56 -18.31
CA LYS A 1053 63.99 46.89 -17.67
C LYS A 1053 62.53 47.42 -17.56
N ALA A 1054 61.88 47.51 -16.38
CA ALA A 1054 62.10 48.33 -15.14
C ALA A 1054 61.38 49.72 -15.17
N PRO A 1055 61.18 50.43 -14.04
CA PRO A 1055 60.54 50.07 -12.74
C PRO A 1055 59.69 51.23 -12.11
N ALA A 1056 58.97 50.98 -10.99
CA ALA A 1056 58.80 51.85 -9.78
C ALA A 1056 57.71 51.27 -8.84
N LYS A 1057 58.00 50.82 -7.60
CA LYS A 1057 58.02 51.56 -6.29
C LYS A 1057 56.66 52.18 -5.90
N ALA A 1058 56.13 52.13 -4.67
CA ALA A 1058 56.54 51.59 -3.36
C ALA A 1058 55.41 51.78 -2.30
N SER A 1059 55.57 51.11 -1.16
CA SER A 1059 54.99 51.37 0.20
C SER A 1059 53.48 51.10 0.40
N GLY A 1060 52.98 50.53 1.50
CA GLY A 1060 53.53 50.30 2.84
C GLY A 1060 52.72 51.07 3.90
N LYS A 1061 52.34 50.38 4.99
CA LYS A 1061 51.91 50.85 6.34
C LYS A 1061 50.43 50.83 6.78
N THR A 1062 50.18 49.88 7.70
CA THR A 1062 49.70 50.00 9.11
C THR A 1062 48.38 50.69 9.52
N ASN A 1063 47.67 49.95 10.39
CA ASN A 1063 46.95 50.33 11.64
C ASN A 1063 45.60 51.08 11.58
N GLY A 1064 44.64 50.54 12.37
CA GLY A 1064 43.93 51.36 13.37
C GLY A 1064 42.40 51.40 13.34
N LYS A 1065 41.79 50.54 14.19
CA LYS A 1065 40.61 50.76 15.07
C LYS A 1065 39.48 51.76 14.68
N ALA A 1066 38.27 51.17 14.61
CA ALA A 1066 37.09 51.36 15.47
C ALA A 1066 36.17 52.62 15.36
N LYS A 1067 34.86 52.29 15.27
CA LYS A 1067 33.62 53.01 15.70
C LYS A 1067 33.38 54.41 15.09
N GLY A 1068 32.21 54.80 14.60
CA GLY A 1068 30.84 54.24 14.64
C GLY A 1068 29.84 55.41 14.66
N LYS A 1069 28.69 55.25 13.96
CA LYS A 1069 27.44 56.05 14.00
C LYS A 1069 27.52 57.51 13.47
N GLY A 1070 26.56 58.02 12.69
CA GLY A 1070 25.31 57.46 12.16
C GLY A 1070 24.48 58.50 11.39
N LYS A 1071 23.37 58.00 10.81
CA LYS A 1071 22.17 58.67 10.28
C LYS A 1071 22.30 59.57 9.04
N ALA A 1072 21.81 59.05 7.91
CA ALA A 1072 20.54 59.49 7.33
C ALA A 1072 19.74 58.24 6.97
#